data_AF-A0A7X3FWT4-F1
#
_entry.id   AF-A0A7X3FWT4-F1
#
_cell.length_a   1.000
_cell.length_b   1.000
_cell.length_c   1.000
_cell.angle_alpha   90.00
_cell.angle_beta   90.00
_cell.angle_gamma   90.00
#
_symmetry.space_group_name_H-M   'P 1'
#
loop_
_entity.id
_entity.type
_entity.pdbx_description
1 polymer ?
#
loop_
_entity_poly.entity_id
_entity_poly.type
_entity_poly.pdbx_seq_one_letter_code
_entity_poly.pdbx_strand_id
1 'polypeptide(L)'
;MKLINATLLAAAALAVQQPAMAYSWGNVGIGGGGFVSAVIPSKTEANVVYARTDVGGAYRWDNASGRWVSLLDWVAEDQVGFLGVEALAVDPKNAANVYMTVGINYFNNGKTAVLRSSDYGRTFTVADVTSQFKAHGNGMGRQNGERLVVDPGSSNVLYAGTRQSGLFKSTNYGASWARVTALNVTTTPNDNGISLVLADPSSVSGGVAQRLLVGVSRYGSAGANLYRSDNGGASFSAIAGSPSGLMPQRAAFDGAGNVVITYANGAGPNGNGSGSEPMNSGQIWRYTISNGAWTNVTPSGVNAAFSGISVDPSNSQRLVASTINQYMQQGDSWGDHIYISTNGGASWTDVINRGFVRDNGGVPWINGKAIHWAGVAVFDPFNNKAVWVTSGNGIFKTANIDAVPTTWTFTVKGLEETVPLNINSIPGGPVLSAIGDYDGFLHYNIDTYTNPQFAPTMGTTTGLAVADANKSLAVRVGNKMYTSANGGVNWNQTNMNGTYGQVALSASGTVLLHNPSNSSTMYRSTNMGASWSTVGGLGVNNARPVADPANASKFYVYNPADGSFMISTDSGASFWKFNTLATWGSDVIRAAPGREGDIWVPLNWGGLARTTSSGWQFSNIANVTYCGAVGFGKAAAGASYPTVFIWGTIGGVTGVYRSTDAGQSWTRINDNAHQYGGPGNGRFVVGDMNTFGVVYMSTAGRGIVVGKP
;
A
#
# COMPACT_ATOMS: atom_id res chain seq x y z
N MET A 1 -20.37 29.99 67.59
CA MET A 1 -20.61 30.34 66.17
C MET A 1 -19.28 30.50 65.46
N LYS A 2 -18.84 29.46 64.74
CA LYS A 2 -17.70 29.52 63.81
C LYS A 2 -18.22 29.02 62.47
N LEU A 3 -18.19 29.89 61.45
CA LEU A 3 -18.54 29.52 60.08
C LEU A 3 -17.48 28.55 59.54
N ILE A 4 -17.92 27.40 59.04
CA ILE A 4 -17.12 26.46 58.27
C ILE A 4 -17.39 26.75 56.80
N ASN A 5 -16.37 27.21 56.07
CA ASN A 5 -16.39 27.30 54.62
C ASN A 5 -16.36 25.89 54.04
N ALA A 6 -17.44 25.50 53.35
CA ALA A 6 -17.47 24.29 52.54
C ALA A 6 -16.96 24.61 51.13
N THR A 7 -15.73 24.19 50.85
CA THR A 7 -15.15 24.20 49.51
C THR A 7 -15.77 23.04 48.70
N LEU A 8 -16.61 23.33 47.71
CA LEU A 8 -17.05 22.34 46.73
C LEU A 8 -15.87 22.02 45.80
N LEU A 9 -15.27 20.84 45.96
CA LEU A 9 -14.45 20.21 44.93
C LEU A 9 -15.39 19.62 43.87
N ALA A 10 -15.51 20.29 42.73
CA ALA A 10 -16.07 19.69 41.53
C ALA A 10 -15.04 18.68 41.00
N ALA A 11 -15.23 17.41 41.33
CA ALA A 11 -14.54 16.31 40.66
C ALA A 11 -15.08 16.23 39.23
N ALA A 12 -14.37 16.84 38.28
CA ALA A 12 -14.54 16.54 36.86
C ALA A 12 -14.09 15.08 36.67
N ALA A 13 -15.05 14.16 36.59
CA ALA A 13 -14.80 12.80 36.19
C ALA A 13 -14.33 12.81 34.72
N LEU A 14 -13.02 12.83 34.51
CA LEU A 14 -12.41 12.38 33.27
C LEU A 14 -12.70 10.88 33.17
N ALA A 15 -13.84 10.53 32.59
CA ALA A 15 -14.13 9.16 32.18
C ALA A 15 -13.28 8.82 30.94
N VAL A 16 -11.98 8.62 31.15
CA VAL A 16 -11.15 7.83 30.25
C VAL A 16 -10.75 6.60 31.02
N GLN A 17 -11.52 5.52 30.89
CA GLN A 17 -11.07 4.15 31.19
C GLN A 17 -12.20 3.14 30.93
N GLN A 18 -12.25 2.64 29.70
CA GLN A 18 -12.08 1.22 29.40
C GLN A 18 -12.06 1.07 27.87
N PRO A 19 -11.20 0.21 27.29
CA PRO A 19 -11.46 -0.25 25.93
C PRO A 19 -12.87 -0.84 25.92
N ALA A 20 -13.66 -0.53 24.88
CA ALA A 20 -14.87 -1.31 24.61
C ALA A 20 -14.49 -2.81 24.57
N MET A 21 -15.49 -3.70 24.69
CA MET A 21 -15.36 -5.11 24.29
C MET A 21 -14.41 -5.23 23.10
N ALA A 22 -13.40 -6.11 23.20
CA ALA A 22 -12.25 -6.09 22.33
C ALA A 22 -12.69 -6.18 20.86
N TYR A 23 -12.63 -5.04 20.17
CA TYR A 23 -12.91 -5.00 18.74
C TYR A 23 -11.92 -5.92 18.04
N SER A 24 -12.42 -6.82 17.21
CA SER A 24 -11.58 -7.58 16.30
C SER A 24 -11.33 -6.75 15.06
N TRP A 25 -10.05 -6.56 14.74
CA TRP A 25 -9.63 -5.84 13.54
C TRP A 25 -9.08 -6.79 12.47
N GLY A 26 -9.37 -6.47 11.22
CA GLY A 26 -8.93 -7.22 10.05
C GLY A 26 -9.15 -6.42 8.78
N ASN A 27 -9.38 -7.12 7.67
CA ASN A 27 -9.62 -6.51 6.37
C ASN A 27 -10.91 -7.01 5.73
N VAL A 28 -11.51 -6.18 4.88
CA VAL A 28 -12.45 -6.67 3.87
C VAL A 28 -11.67 -7.52 2.88
N GLY A 29 -12.12 -8.75 2.65
CA GLY A 29 -11.44 -9.73 1.79
C GLY A 29 -11.46 -9.32 0.31
N ILE A 30 -10.31 -8.87 -0.19
CA ILE A 30 -10.05 -8.60 -1.61
C ILE A 30 -8.89 -9.47 -2.09
N GLY A 31 -7.80 -9.51 -1.32
CA GLY A 31 -6.60 -10.31 -1.53
C GLY A 31 -5.64 -9.64 -2.50
N GLY A 32 -4.45 -9.25 -2.02
CA GLY A 32 -3.41 -8.62 -2.81
C GLY A 32 -3.80 -7.22 -3.28
N GLY A 33 -3.69 -7.00 -4.60
CA GLY A 33 -4.14 -5.78 -5.28
C GLY A 33 -3.15 -4.62 -5.25
N GLY A 34 -1.93 -4.83 -4.77
CA GLY A 34 -0.83 -3.87 -4.80
C GLY A 34 0.51 -4.57 -5.08
N PHE A 35 1.60 -3.79 -5.12
CA PHE A 35 2.91 -4.29 -5.52
C PHE A 35 3.75 -4.78 -4.34
N VAL A 36 3.81 -6.10 -4.22
CA VAL A 36 4.80 -6.74 -3.36
C VAL A 36 6.18 -6.58 -4.01
N SER A 37 7.03 -5.78 -3.38
CA SER A 37 8.33 -5.39 -3.94
C SER A 37 9.44 -6.41 -3.67
N ALA A 38 9.28 -7.27 -2.67
CA ALA A 38 10.11 -8.47 -2.49
C ALA A 38 9.43 -9.56 -1.63
N VAL A 39 9.81 -10.81 -1.88
CA VAL A 39 9.56 -11.97 -1.01
C VAL A 39 10.90 -12.57 -0.58
N ILE A 40 11.07 -12.82 0.72
CA ILE A 40 12.34 -13.19 1.35
C ILE A 40 12.13 -14.40 2.26
N PRO A 41 12.29 -15.64 1.76
CA PRO A 41 12.36 -16.83 2.59
C PRO A 41 13.57 -16.82 3.52
N SER A 42 13.40 -17.29 4.75
CA SER A 42 14.51 -17.52 5.68
C SER A 42 15.42 -18.63 5.16
N LYS A 43 16.73 -18.43 5.34
CA LYS A 43 17.75 -19.43 4.99
C LYS A 43 18.06 -20.38 6.16
N THR A 44 17.56 -20.09 7.36
CA THR A 44 17.89 -20.81 8.60
C THR A 44 16.73 -21.56 9.21
N GLU A 45 15.49 -21.23 8.84
CA GLU A 45 14.31 -21.85 9.39
C GLU A 45 13.28 -22.10 8.28
N ALA A 46 12.87 -23.35 8.11
CA ALA A 46 11.87 -23.72 7.11
C ALA A 46 10.52 -23.06 7.42
N ASN A 47 9.76 -22.74 6.37
CA ASN A 47 8.42 -22.12 6.45
C ASN A 47 8.37 -20.69 7.02
N VAL A 48 9.50 -20.08 7.37
CA VAL A 48 9.56 -18.65 7.70
C VAL A 48 9.82 -17.87 6.41
N VAL A 49 8.83 -17.11 5.96
CA VAL A 49 8.92 -16.28 4.75
C VAL A 49 8.39 -14.89 5.06
N TYR A 50 9.10 -13.86 4.61
CA TYR A 50 8.66 -12.48 4.72
C TYR A 50 8.35 -11.89 3.36
N ALA A 51 7.52 -10.87 3.32
CA ALA A 51 7.28 -10.05 2.15
C ALA A 51 7.32 -8.57 2.54
N ARG A 52 7.84 -7.73 1.66
CA ARG A 52 7.76 -6.27 1.80
C ARG A 52 7.01 -5.67 0.62
N THR A 53 6.32 -4.58 0.90
CA THR A 53 5.45 -3.88 -0.05
C THR A 53 5.87 -2.42 -0.16
N ASP A 54 5.45 -1.75 -1.22
CA ASP A 54 5.85 -0.36 -1.47
C ASP A 54 5.01 0.68 -0.70
N VAL A 55 3.76 0.34 -0.35
CA VAL A 55 2.84 1.23 0.39
C VAL A 55 2.09 0.57 1.55
N GLY A 56 2.19 -0.75 1.72
CA GLY A 56 1.34 -1.54 2.61
C GLY A 56 2.03 -2.27 3.76
N GLY A 57 3.26 -1.88 4.08
CA GLY A 57 4.07 -2.47 5.14
C GLY A 57 4.77 -3.77 4.74
N ALA A 58 4.95 -4.66 5.71
CA ALA A 58 5.59 -5.96 5.54
C ALA A 58 4.74 -7.05 6.18
N TYR A 59 4.92 -8.28 5.69
CA TYR A 59 4.16 -9.45 6.09
C TYR A 59 5.07 -10.62 6.42
N ARG A 60 4.60 -11.52 7.29
CA ARG A 60 5.18 -12.86 7.49
C ARG A 60 4.17 -13.93 7.08
N TRP A 61 4.63 -14.97 6.39
CA TRP A 61 3.84 -16.16 6.12
C TRP A 61 3.60 -16.93 7.42
N ASP A 62 2.33 -17.19 7.72
CA ASP A 62 1.93 -18.18 8.72
C ASP A 62 1.56 -19.48 8.00
N ASN A 63 2.47 -20.44 8.08
CA ASN A 63 2.32 -21.72 7.42
C ASN A 63 1.17 -22.56 7.99
N ALA A 64 0.87 -22.44 9.28
CA ALA A 64 -0.19 -23.23 9.91
C ALA A 64 -1.58 -22.83 9.40
N SER A 65 -1.79 -21.53 9.15
CA SER A 65 -3.05 -21.00 8.64
C SER A 65 -3.05 -20.68 7.14
N GLY A 66 -1.91 -20.88 6.46
CA GLY A 66 -1.79 -20.70 5.00
C GLY A 66 -2.07 -19.27 4.54
N ARG A 67 -1.60 -18.28 5.30
CA ARG A 67 -1.88 -16.85 5.06
C ARG A 67 -0.73 -15.96 5.51
N TRP A 68 -0.71 -14.74 4.99
CA TRP A 68 0.16 -13.66 5.44
C TRP A 68 -0.41 -12.95 6.67
N VAL A 69 0.48 -12.50 7.53
CA VAL A 69 0.20 -11.69 8.73
C VAL A 69 0.96 -10.37 8.59
N SER A 70 0.25 -9.25 8.63
CA SER A 70 0.87 -7.92 8.62
C SER A 70 1.73 -7.71 9.87
N LEU A 71 2.87 -7.05 9.71
CA LEU A 71 3.82 -6.76 10.78
C LEU A 71 3.76 -5.29 11.24
N LEU A 72 3.08 -4.42 10.46
CA LEU A 72 3.17 -2.96 10.60
C LEU A 72 1.80 -2.28 10.78
N ASP A 73 0.77 -3.03 11.19
CA ASP A 73 -0.56 -2.45 11.47
C ASP A 73 -0.54 -1.47 12.65
N TRP A 74 0.50 -1.50 13.50
CA TRP A 74 0.70 -0.57 14.62
C TRP A 74 1.11 0.85 14.19
N VAL A 75 1.51 1.05 12.93
CA VAL A 75 1.99 2.34 12.41
C VAL A 75 0.92 3.41 12.58
N ALA A 76 1.25 4.49 13.29
CA ALA A 76 0.36 5.63 13.52
C ALA A 76 0.32 6.57 12.30
N GLU A 77 -0.67 7.47 12.25
CA GLU A 77 -0.84 8.44 11.15
C GLU A 77 0.36 9.40 11.00
N ASP A 78 0.99 9.80 12.10
CA ASP A 78 2.22 10.61 12.10
C ASP A 78 3.48 9.83 11.69
N GLN A 79 3.30 8.55 11.34
CA GLN A 79 4.32 7.61 10.89
C GLN A 79 3.92 6.85 9.62
N VAL A 80 2.86 7.26 8.90
CA VAL A 80 2.34 6.56 7.71
C VAL A 80 3.41 6.21 6.67
N GLY A 81 4.47 7.01 6.54
CA GLY A 81 5.62 6.72 5.69
C GLY A 81 6.34 5.39 6.01
N PHE A 82 6.21 4.85 7.22
CA PHE A 82 6.78 3.57 7.61
C PHE A 82 6.11 2.36 6.94
N LEU A 83 4.93 2.54 6.33
CA LEU A 83 4.32 1.50 5.50
C LEU A 83 5.09 1.29 4.18
N GLY A 84 5.92 2.23 3.74
CA GLY A 84 6.83 1.98 2.63
C GLY A 84 8.08 1.25 3.09
N VAL A 85 8.17 -0.04 2.79
CA VAL A 85 9.30 -0.88 3.23
C VAL A 85 10.30 -1.01 2.08
N GLU A 86 11.40 -0.26 2.16
CA GLU A 86 12.41 -0.19 1.11
C GLU A 86 13.32 -1.42 1.06
N ALA A 87 13.61 -2.03 2.22
CA ALA A 87 14.47 -3.20 2.32
C ALA A 87 14.09 -4.03 3.54
N LEU A 88 14.26 -5.36 3.43
CA LEU A 88 14.06 -6.30 4.54
C LEU A 88 15.21 -7.30 4.59
N ALA A 89 15.79 -7.49 5.77
CA ALA A 89 16.82 -8.50 6.01
C ALA A 89 16.39 -9.47 7.12
N VAL A 90 16.55 -10.76 6.84
CA VAL A 90 16.42 -11.85 7.83
C VAL A 90 17.82 -12.28 8.21
N ASP A 91 18.09 -12.40 9.50
CA ASP A 91 19.39 -12.83 10.00
C ASP A 91 19.68 -14.29 9.57
N PRO A 92 20.78 -14.53 8.83
CA PRO A 92 21.17 -15.85 8.35
C PRO A 92 21.68 -16.79 9.45
N LYS A 93 21.62 -16.39 10.72
CA LYS A 93 21.91 -17.24 11.89
C LYS A 93 20.69 -17.42 12.81
N ASN A 94 19.65 -16.59 12.68
CA ASN A 94 18.46 -16.66 13.52
C ASN A 94 17.24 -16.01 12.83
N ALA A 95 16.30 -16.82 12.34
CA ALA A 95 15.14 -16.35 11.58
C ALA A 95 14.16 -15.45 12.39
N ALA A 96 14.27 -15.44 13.72
CA ALA A 96 13.49 -14.55 14.58
C ALA A 96 13.94 -13.08 14.46
N ASN A 97 15.20 -12.85 14.08
CA ASN A 97 15.75 -11.52 13.88
C ASN A 97 15.43 -11.01 12.48
N VAL A 98 14.61 -9.95 12.41
CA VAL A 98 14.23 -9.30 11.16
C VAL A 98 14.40 -7.79 11.27
N TYR A 99 14.95 -7.19 10.20
CA TYR A 99 15.28 -5.78 10.11
C TYR A 99 14.66 -5.19 8.86
N MET A 100 14.16 -3.95 8.95
CA MET A 100 13.54 -3.27 7.81
C MET A 100 13.99 -1.82 7.75
N THR A 101 14.33 -1.33 6.56
CA THR A 101 14.44 0.11 6.32
C THR A 101 13.10 0.60 5.78
N VAL A 102 12.48 1.55 6.50
CA VAL A 102 11.12 2.02 6.20
C VAL A 102 11.09 3.54 6.04
N GLY A 103 10.26 4.03 5.13
CA GLY A 103 10.07 5.46 4.86
C GLY A 103 9.50 5.74 3.46
N ILE A 104 8.81 6.87 3.33
CA ILE A 104 8.32 7.42 2.06
C ILE A 104 8.56 8.93 2.06
N ASN A 105 9.25 9.44 1.05
CA ASN A 105 9.68 10.86 1.00
C ASN A 105 8.54 11.87 1.14
N TYR A 106 7.37 11.59 0.55
CA TYR A 106 6.21 12.50 0.57
C TYR A 106 5.31 12.35 1.81
N PHE A 107 5.64 11.47 2.76
CA PHE A 107 4.93 11.33 4.02
C PHE A 107 5.79 11.73 5.21
N ASN A 108 5.18 12.37 6.21
CA ASN A 108 5.80 12.73 7.49
C ASN A 108 7.21 13.38 7.31
N ASN A 109 7.37 14.27 6.31
CA ASN A 109 8.63 14.93 5.94
C ASN A 109 9.79 13.96 5.55
N GLY A 110 9.46 12.77 5.06
CA GLY A 110 10.40 11.72 4.72
C GLY A 110 11.01 11.04 5.95
N LYS A 111 10.26 11.00 7.07
CA LYS A 111 10.66 10.27 8.28
C LYS A 111 11.03 8.83 7.91
N THR A 112 12.24 8.43 8.33
CA THR A 112 12.86 7.16 7.95
C THR A 112 13.38 6.46 9.20
N ALA A 113 13.17 5.16 9.29
CA ALA A 113 13.65 4.35 10.40
C ALA A 113 14.23 3.02 9.93
N VAL A 114 15.09 2.46 10.77
CA VAL A 114 15.37 1.02 10.77
C VAL A 114 14.54 0.37 11.88
N LEU A 115 13.63 -0.51 11.49
CA LEU A 115 12.84 -1.32 12.40
C LEU A 115 13.58 -2.61 12.72
N ARG A 116 13.54 -3.03 13.98
CA ARG A 116 14.30 -4.19 14.47
C ARG A 116 13.42 -5.08 15.34
N SER A 117 13.34 -6.35 14.99
CA SER A 117 12.60 -7.36 15.74
C SER A 117 13.50 -8.56 16.02
N SER A 118 13.23 -9.25 17.13
CA SER A 118 13.86 -10.53 17.53
C SER A 118 12.80 -11.62 17.80
N ASP A 119 11.57 -11.39 17.35
CA ASP A 119 10.40 -12.23 17.64
C ASP A 119 9.54 -12.50 16.39
N TYR A 120 10.19 -12.58 15.22
CA TYR A 120 9.57 -12.81 13.91
C TYR A 120 8.62 -11.67 13.48
N GLY A 121 8.97 -10.44 13.84
CA GLY A 121 8.24 -9.23 13.49
C GLY A 121 6.96 -8.99 14.30
N ARG A 122 6.79 -9.63 15.46
CA ARG A 122 5.62 -9.39 16.33
C ARG A 122 5.73 -8.03 17.03
N THR A 123 6.94 -7.66 17.44
CA THR A 123 7.24 -6.35 18.02
C THR A 123 8.50 -5.75 17.40
N PHE A 124 8.58 -4.42 17.37
CA PHE A 124 9.70 -3.69 16.80
C PHE A 124 10.25 -2.64 17.76
N THR A 125 11.59 -2.54 17.81
CA THR A 125 12.26 -1.32 18.26
C THR A 125 12.57 -0.45 17.05
N VAL A 126 12.28 0.84 17.16
CA VAL A 126 12.49 1.83 16.09
C VAL A 126 13.83 2.53 16.30
N ALA A 127 14.71 2.52 15.29
CA ALA A 127 15.89 3.37 15.23
C ALA A 127 15.64 4.47 14.18
N ASP A 128 15.43 5.71 14.62
CA ASP A 128 15.26 6.86 13.72
C ASP A 128 16.60 7.20 13.05
N VAL A 129 16.61 7.20 11.73
CA VAL A 129 17.79 7.48 10.90
C VAL A 129 17.55 8.65 9.94
N THR A 130 16.45 9.38 10.12
CA THR A 130 15.99 10.45 9.21
C THR A 130 17.06 11.51 8.95
N SER A 131 17.87 11.85 9.96
CA SER A 131 18.96 12.83 9.84
C SER A 131 20.22 12.29 9.13
N GLN A 132 20.34 10.97 9.00
CA GLN A 132 21.48 10.32 8.36
C GLN A 132 21.20 9.99 6.89
N PHE A 133 20.02 9.45 6.62
CA PHE A 133 19.56 9.06 5.30
C PHE A 133 18.04 8.93 5.24
N LYS A 134 17.47 9.03 4.03
CA LYS A 134 16.04 8.83 3.78
C LYS A 134 15.80 7.58 2.94
N ALA A 135 14.66 6.94 3.19
CA ALA A 135 14.12 5.86 2.40
C ALA A 135 12.86 6.32 1.63
N HIS A 136 12.60 5.65 0.53
CA HIS A 136 11.39 5.81 -0.26
C HIS A 136 10.94 4.44 -0.78
N GLY A 137 10.15 3.73 0.03
CA GLY A 137 9.60 2.42 -0.29
C GLY A 137 8.80 2.39 -1.59
N ASN A 138 8.16 3.52 -1.96
CA ASN A 138 7.43 3.70 -3.21
C ASN A 138 8.24 4.41 -4.33
N GLY A 139 9.55 4.56 -4.18
CA GLY A 139 10.41 5.17 -5.20
C GLY A 139 10.70 4.23 -6.37
N MET A 140 11.24 4.77 -7.48
CA MET A 140 11.76 3.92 -8.56
C MET A 140 12.89 3.02 -8.05
N GLY A 141 12.97 1.81 -8.58
CA GLY A 141 13.89 0.75 -8.17
C GLY A 141 13.57 0.05 -6.86
N ARG A 142 12.36 0.24 -6.33
CA ARG A 142 11.90 -0.37 -5.07
C ARG A 142 11.91 -1.90 -5.05
N GLN A 143 11.87 -2.55 -6.21
CA GLN A 143 11.99 -4.00 -6.33
C GLN A 143 13.45 -4.50 -6.36
N ASN A 144 14.44 -3.62 -6.41
CA ASN A 144 15.85 -4.00 -6.39
C ASN A 144 16.28 -4.51 -5.00
N GLY A 145 17.44 -5.16 -4.97
CA GLY A 145 18.18 -5.43 -3.74
C GLY A 145 18.28 -6.90 -3.34
N GLU A 146 18.33 -7.24 -2.06
CA GLU A 146 18.11 -6.32 -0.92
C GLU A 146 19.30 -5.36 -0.70
N ARG A 147 19.00 -4.12 -0.29
CA ARG A 147 20.01 -3.11 0.09
C ARG A 147 20.31 -3.09 1.58
N LEU A 148 19.55 -3.84 2.38
CA LEU A 148 19.81 -4.11 3.80
C LEU A 148 20.23 -5.57 3.92
N VAL A 149 21.35 -5.85 4.58
CA VAL A 149 21.86 -7.21 4.78
C VAL A 149 22.46 -7.37 6.17
N VAL A 150 22.23 -8.54 6.79
CA VAL A 150 22.89 -8.97 8.02
C VAL A 150 24.15 -9.74 7.64
N ASP A 151 25.27 -9.45 8.28
CA ASP A 151 26.53 -10.15 8.05
C ASP A 151 26.39 -11.65 8.39
N PRO A 152 26.78 -12.57 7.50
CA PRO A 152 26.63 -14.01 7.73
C PRO A 152 27.53 -14.56 8.85
N GLY A 153 28.64 -13.88 9.16
CA GLY A 153 29.49 -14.21 10.30
C GLY A 153 28.92 -13.72 11.63
N SER A 154 28.22 -12.58 11.62
CA SER A 154 27.73 -11.94 12.84
C SER A 154 26.37 -11.25 12.72
N SER A 155 25.40 -11.73 13.51
CA SER A 155 24.06 -11.16 13.67
C SER A 155 24.05 -9.69 14.14
N ASN A 156 25.14 -9.19 14.73
CA ASN A 156 25.23 -7.80 15.20
C ASN A 156 25.67 -6.81 14.10
N VAL A 157 26.25 -7.29 13.00
CA VAL A 157 26.74 -6.44 11.91
C VAL A 157 25.71 -6.40 10.80
N LEU A 158 25.34 -5.19 10.39
CA LEU A 158 24.44 -4.96 9.27
C LEU A 158 25.01 -3.90 8.34
N TYR A 159 24.67 -3.99 7.06
CA TYR A 159 24.99 -3.00 6.04
C TYR A 159 23.70 -2.53 5.36
N ALA A 160 23.61 -1.21 5.12
CA ALA A 160 22.46 -0.58 4.47
C ALA A 160 22.94 0.35 3.35
N GLY A 161 22.62 -0.01 2.11
CA GLY A 161 22.67 0.89 0.96
C GLY A 161 21.50 1.87 1.02
N THR A 162 21.75 3.13 0.67
CA THR A 162 20.75 4.20 0.71
C THR A 162 20.61 4.88 -0.64
N ARG A 163 19.48 5.56 -0.86
CA ARG A 163 19.20 6.29 -2.11
C ARG A 163 20.14 7.46 -2.35
N GLN A 164 20.43 8.24 -1.30
CA GLN A 164 21.10 9.55 -1.44
C GLN A 164 22.25 9.79 -0.44
N SER A 165 22.64 8.80 0.35
CA SER A 165 23.59 9.00 1.45
C SER A 165 24.75 7.99 1.47
N GLY A 166 24.80 7.07 0.50
CA GLY A 166 25.82 6.03 0.39
C GLY A 166 25.56 4.79 1.26
N LEU A 167 26.64 4.10 1.64
CA LEU A 167 26.60 2.85 2.41
C LEU A 167 26.74 3.15 3.90
N PHE A 168 25.92 2.52 4.72
CA PHE A 168 25.97 2.58 6.18
C PHE A 168 26.24 1.20 6.77
N LYS A 169 26.88 1.18 7.93
CA LYS A 169 27.17 -0.01 8.72
C LYS A 169 26.66 0.17 10.15
N SER A 170 26.07 -0.88 10.70
CA SER A 170 25.79 -1.05 12.12
C SER A 170 26.66 -2.19 12.66
N THR A 171 27.04 -2.11 13.93
CA THR A 171 27.71 -3.19 14.69
C THR A 171 26.97 -3.56 15.97
N ASN A 172 25.74 -3.08 16.14
CA ASN A 172 24.90 -3.27 17.32
C ASN A 172 23.45 -3.60 16.94
N TYR A 173 23.27 -4.57 16.05
CA TYR A 173 21.95 -5.07 15.65
C TYR A 173 21.05 -3.98 15.07
N GLY A 174 21.61 -3.01 14.35
CA GLY A 174 20.88 -1.92 13.67
C GLY A 174 20.46 -0.77 14.59
N ALA A 175 20.89 -0.75 15.85
CA ALA A 175 20.50 0.28 16.82
C ALA A 175 21.12 1.65 16.49
N SER A 176 22.32 1.67 15.92
CA SER A 176 22.95 2.89 15.42
C SER A 176 23.75 2.61 14.15
N TRP A 177 23.89 3.62 13.30
CA TRP A 177 24.49 3.50 11.99
C TRP A 177 25.62 4.52 11.79
N ALA A 178 26.67 4.10 11.10
CA ALA A 178 27.78 4.95 10.69
C ALA A 178 28.00 4.81 9.19
N ARG A 179 28.26 5.94 8.52
CA ARG A 179 28.53 5.95 7.08
C ARG A 179 29.88 5.31 6.78
N VAL A 180 29.92 4.40 5.81
CA VAL A 180 31.14 3.77 5.29
C VAL A 180 31.75 4.69 4.24
N THR A 181 32.62 5.60 4.67
CA THR A 181 33.21 6.64 3.80
C THR A 181 34.16 6.09 2.74
N ALA A 182 34.66 4.87 2.92
CA ALA A 182 35.54 4.19 1.97
C ALA A 182 34.88 3.90 0.61
N LEU A 183 33.55 3.84 0.54
CA LEU A 183 32.82 3.80 -0.72
C LEU A 183 32.36 5.21 -1.08
N ASN A 184 33.01 5.82 -2.07
CA ASN A 184 32.67 7.17 -2.54
C ASN A 184 31.46 7.17 -3.49
N VAL A 185 30.32 6.70 -2.98
CA VAL A 185 29.00 6.78 -3.63
C VAL A 185 28.05 7.44 -2.63
N THR A 186 27.37 8.50 -3.07
CA THR A 186 26.36 9.20 -2.27
C THR A 186 24.98 9.02 -2.90
N THR A 187 24.84 9.42 -4.17
CA THR A 187 23.58 9.40 -4.92
C THR A 187 23.80 8.91 -6.36
N THR A 188 22.70 8.72 -7.08
CA THR A 188 22.66 8.39 -8.51
C THR A 188 21.69 9.33 -9.24
N PRO A 189 21.80 9.49 -10.57
CA PRO A 189 20.89 10.36 -11.34
C PRO A 189 19.40 10.00 -11.21
N ASN A 190 19.08 8.75 -10.85
CA ASN A 190 17.72 8.22 -10.76
C ASN A 190 17.20 8.10 -9.32
N ASP A 191 17.91 8.66 -8.34
CA ASP A 191 17.52 8.66 -6.94
C ASP A 191 17.31 7.26 -6.31
N ASN A 192 18.08 6.27 -6.79
CA ASN A 192 18.01 4.90 -6.28
C ASN A 192 19.34 4.39 -5.69
N GLY A 193 20.41 5.18 -5.79
CA GLY A 193 21.61 5.05 -4.98
C GLY A 193 22.24 3.66 -4.99
N ILE A 194 22.60 3.20 -3.80
CA ILE A 194 23.06 1.83 -3.57
C ILE A 194 21.83 0.94 -3.42
N SER A 195 21.55 0.17 -4.47
CA SER A 195 20.33 -0.64 -4.57
C SER A 195 20.51 -2.08 -4.14
N LEU A 196 21.75 -2.57 -3.98
CA LEU A 196 22.10 -3.96 -3.70
C LEU A 196 23.34 -4.06 -2.83
N VAL A 197 23.28 -4.85 -1.74
CA VAL A 197 24.44 -5.15 -0.90
C VAL A 197 24.49 -6.65 -0.61
N LEU A 198 25.63 -7.29 -0.83
CA LEU A 198 25.87 -8.69 -0.49
C LEU A 198 27.09 -8.82 0.41
N ALA A 199 26.96 -9.61 1.49
CA ALA A 199 28.06 -10.03 2.33
C ALA A 199 28.33 -11.52 2.07
N ASP A 200 29.56 -11.87 1.69
CA ASP A 200 29.91 -13.21 1.22
C ASP A 200 30.18 -14.18 2.39
N PRO A 201 29.33 -15.21 2.60
CA PRO A 201 29.50 -16.19 3.67
C PRO A 201 30.81 -16.99 3.57
N SER A 202 31.34 -17.19 2.36
CA SER A 202 32.61 -17.92 2.15
C SER A 202 33.85 -17.13 2.56
N SER A 203 33.68 -15.83 2.84
CA SER A 203 34.76 -14.91 3.19
C SER A 203 34.78 -14.54 4.68
N VAL A 204 34.01 -15.24 5.52
CA VAL A 204 33.96 -14.96 6.95
C VAL A 204 35.31 -15.22 7.59
N SER A 205 35.91 -14.17 8.15
CA SER A 205 37.16 -14.22 8.90
C SER A 205 37.11 -13.17 10.01
N GLY A 206 37.61 -13.50 11.20
CA GLY A 206 37.47 -12.62 12.37
C GLY A 206 36.02 -12.37 12.79
N GLY A 207 35.11 -13.30 12.48
CA GLY A 207 33.69 -13.23 12.86
C GLY A 207 32.80 -12.41 11.93
N VAL A 208 33.32 -11.81 10.86
CA VAL A 208 32.55 -11.03 9.86
C VAL A 208 32.96 -11.38 8.44
N ALA A 209 32.07 -11.16 7.47
CA ALA A 209 32.39 -11.32 6.06
C ALA A 209 33.45 -10.27 5.63
N GLN A 210 34.56 -10.74 5.06
CA GLN A 210 35.57 -9.84 4.53
C GLN A 210 35.19 -9.32 3.15
N ARG A 211 34.47 -10.11 2.36
CA ARG A 211 34.04 -9.73 1.02
C ARG A 211 32.63 -9.16 1.01
N LEU A 212 32.53 -7.94 0.48
CA LEU A 212 31.25 -7.26 0.23
C LEU A 212 31.14 -6.93 -1.26
N LEU A 213 29.96 -7.14 -1.85
CA LEU A 213 29.63 -6.64 -3.18
C LEU A 213 28.52 -5.61 -3.06
N VAL A 214 28.66 -4.49 -3.78
CA VAL A 214 27.74 -3.35 -3.70
C VAL A 214 27.34 -2.92 -5.11
N GLY A 215 26.05 -3.06 -5.41
CA GLY A 215 25.45 -2.60 -6.68
C GLY A 215 24.89 -1.18 -6.54
N VAL A 216 25.13 -0.36 -7.56
CA VAL A 216 24.72 1.05 -7.63
C VAL A 216 23.79 1.22 -8.83
N SER A 217 22.62 1.80 -8.62
CA SER A 217 21.59 1.98 -9.64
C SER A 217 21.94 3.15 -10.56
N ARG A 218 22.86 2.93 -11.50
CA ARG A 218 23.24 3.89 -12.55
C ARG A 218 23.85 3.19 -13.76
N TYR A 219 23.85 3.89 -14.89
CA TYR A 219 24.68 3.51 -16.04
C TYR A 219 26.16 3.82 -15.77
N GLY A 220 27.03 3.10 -16.47
CA GLY A 220 28.48 3.29 -16.46
C GLY A 220 28.93 4.69 -16.89
N SER A 221 28.13 5.39 -17.70
CA SER A 221 28.37 6.79 -18.08
C SER A 221 28.31 7.76 -16.89
N ALA A 222 27.63 7.39 -15.80
CA ALA A 222 27.58 8.14 -14.55
C ALA A 222 28.57 7.60 -13.50
N GLY A 223 29.43 6.63 -13.87
CA GLY A 223 30.41 5.97 -13.02
C GLY A 223 30.14 4.46 -12.83
N ALA A 224 31.08 3.74 -12.22
CA ALA A 224 30.96 2.30 -12.01
C ALA A 224 29.67 1.92 -11.25
N ASN A 225 29.01 0.84 -11.66
CA ASN A 225 27.73 0.41 -11.09
C ASN A 225 27.87 -0.82 -10.17
N LEU A 226 29.08 -1.35 -9.99
CA LEU A 226 29.36 -2.49 -9.13
C LEU A 226 30.72 -2.33 -8.45
N TYR A 227 30.76 -2.55 -7.13
CA TYR A 227 31.95 -2.41 -6.29
C TYR A 227 32.17 -3.66 -5.45
N ARG A 228 33.43 -3.91 -5.09
CA ARG A 228 33.87 -4.99 -4.21
C ARG A 228 34.75 -4.45 -3.09
N SER A 229 34.57 -4.98 -1.89
CA SER A 229 35.54 -4.94 -0.79
C SER A 229 36.01 -6.36 -0.51
N ASP A 230 37.25 -6.54 -0.05
CA ASP A 230 37.80 -7.81 0.46
C ASP A 230 38.35 -7.66 1.89
N ASN A 231 37.98 -6.57 2.59
CA ASN A 231 38.43 -6.25 3.95
C ASN A 231 37.31 -5.65 4.81
N GLY A 232 36.11 -6.22 4.73
CA GLY A 232 34.97 -5.90 5.61
C GLY A 232 34.40 -4.49 5.40
N GLY A 233 34.68 -3.87 4.25
CA GLY A 233 34.27 -2.51 3.90
C GLY A 233 35.28 -1.41 4.23
N ALA A 234 36.53 -1.75 4.62
CA ALA A 234 37.56 -0.76 4.88
C ALA A 234 38.07 -0.06 3.60
N SER A 235 38.02 -0.75 2.45
CA SER A 235 38.25 -0.17 1.11
C SER A 235 37.37 -0.83 0.07
N PHE A 236 37.05 -0.09 -1.00
CA PHE A 236 36.28 -0.59 -2.14
C PHE A 236 37.00 -0.31 -3.46
N SER A 237 36.87 -1.25 -4.40
CA SER A 237 37.29 -1.10 -5.80
C SER A 237 36.10 -1.34 -6.72
N ALA A 238 36.06 -0.63 -7.84
CA ALA A 238 35.08 -0.91 -8.90
C ALA A 238 35.37 -2.27 -9.53
N ILE A 239 34.34 -3.08 -9.77
CA ILE A 239 34.50 -4.35 -10.50
C ILE A 239 34.54 -4.04 -12.01
N ALA A 240 35.71 -4.25 -12.62
CA ALA A 240 35.90 -4.07 -14.06
C ALA A 240 35.03 -5.07 -14.86
N GLY A 241 34.58 -4.66 -16.06
CA GLY A 241 33.81 -5.51 -16.97
C GLY A 241 32.31 -5.60 -16.68
N SER A 242 31.81 -4.93 -15.62
CA SER A 242 30.37 -4.82 -15.38
C SER A 242 29.65 -4.16 -16.58
N PRO A 243 28.46 -4.64 -17.00
CA PRO A 243 27.71 -4.07 -18.12
C PRO A 243 27.42 -2.58 -17.94
N SER A 244 28.07 -1.73 -18.74
CA SER A 244 28.03 -0.27 -18.58
C SER A 244 26.75 0.39 -19.08
N GLY A 245 26.03 -0.24 -20.02
CA GLY A 245 24.74 0.23 -20.53
C GLY A 245 23.54 -0.17 -19.67
N LEU A 246 23.76 -0.89 -18.57
CA LEU A 246 22.72 -1.43 -17.71
C LEU A 246 23.02 -1.10 -16.24
N MET A 247 22.10 -1.42 -15.35
CA MET A 247 22.28 -1.30 -13.91
C MET A 247 21.87 -2.60 -13.18
N PRO A 248 22.60 -3.00 -12.13
CA PRO A 248 22.32 -4.24 -11.41
C PRO A 248 20.99 -4.13 -10.67
N GLN A 249 20.16 -5.16 -10.79
CA GLN A 249 18.84 -5.24 -10.16
C GLN A 249 18.90 -6.07 -8.88
N ARG A 250 19.35 -7.33 -9.01
CA ARG A 250 19.54 -8.29 -7.90
C ARG A 250 20.74 -9.19 -8.17
N ALA A 251 21.23 -9.85 -7.13
CA ALA A 251 22.27 -10.86 -7.27
C ALA A 251 22.19 -11.93 -6.19
N ALA A 252 22.83 -13.06 -6.45
CA ALA A 252 23.00 -14.15 -5.49
C ALA A 252 24.38 -14.80 -5.64
N PHE A 253 25.01 -15.16 -4.52
CA PHE A 253 26.14 -16.07 -4.52
C PHE A 253 25.68 -17.47 -4.91
N ASP A 254 26.44 -18.16 -5.75
CA ASP A 254 26.12 -19.53 -6.15
C ASP A 254 26.70 -20.61 -5.21
N GLY A 255 27.50 -20.21 -4.22
CA GLY A 255 28.19 -21.12 -3.30
C GLY A 255 29.41 -21.83 -3.92
N ALA A 256 29.69 -21.62 -5.21
CA ALA A 256 30.79 -22.21 -5.96
C ALA A 256 31.82 -21.15 -6.41
N GLY A 257 31.92 -20.04 -5.67
CA GLY A 257 32.86 -18.95 -5.92
C GLY A 257 32.42 -17.95 -7.00
N ASN A 258 31.14 -17.91 -7.34
CA ASN A 258 30.60 -16.97 -8.32
C ASN A 258 29.40 -16.21 -7.77
N VAL A 259 29.07 -15.11 -8.46
CA VAL A 259 27.88 -14.31 -8.23
C VAL A 259 27.09 -14.25 -9.52
N VAL A 260 25.79 -14.56 -9.47
CA VAL A 260 24.87 -14.38 -10.59
C VAL A 260 24.12 -13.08 -10.37
N ILE A 261 24.10 -12.21 -11.37
CA ILE A 261 23.61 -10.82 -11.28
C ILE A 261 22.67 -10.55 -12.45
N THR A 262 21.51 -9.99 -12.16
CA THR A 262 20.57 -9.49 -13.16
C THR A 262 20.76 -8.01 -13.40
N TYR A 263 20.60 -7.60 -14.66
CA TYR A 263 20.75 -6.24 -15.11
C TYR A 263 19.54 -5.81 -15.94
N ALA A 264 19.21 -4.52 -15.87
CA ALA A 264 18.22 -3.88 -16.72
C ALA A 264 18.68 -2.47 -17.14
N ASN A 265 18.09 -1.94 -18.22
CA ASN A 265 18.28 -0.56 -18.66
C ASN A 265 17.33 0.42 -17.94
N GLY A 266 17.13 0.21 -16.64
CA GLY A 266 16.31 1.07 -15.80
C GLY A 266 16.24 0.56 -14.36
N ALA A 267 15.86 1.43 -13.43
CA ALA A 267 15.69 1.04 -12.04
C ALA A 267 14.44 0.17 -11.84
N GLY A 268 13.37 0.42 -12.59
CA GLY A 268 12.09 -0.29 -12.48
C GLY A 268 11.16 0.24 -11.39
N PRO A 269 10.05 -0.45 -11.08
CA PRO A 269 9.63 -1.72 -11.68
C PRO A 269 9.14 -1.57 -13.13
N ASN A 270 8.80 -0.35 -13.55
CA ASN A 270 8.44 0.04 -14.91
C ASN A 270 9.45 1.04 -15.49
N GLY A 271 9.29 1.41 -16.77
CA GLY A 271 10.08 2.48 -17.37
C GLY A 271 9.78 3.84 -16.72
N ASN A 272 10.78 4.72 -16.62
CA ASN A 272 10.59 6.04 -16.03
C ASN A 272 9.82 7.00 -16.98
N GLY A 273 9.19 8.02 -16.41
CA GLY A 273 8.36 8.96 -17.17
C GLY A 273 9.12 9.81 -18.20
N SER A 274 10.46 9.92 -18.09
CA SER A 274 11.28 10.66 -19.05
C SER A 274 11.75 9.80 -20.23
N GLY A 275 11.59 8.47 -20.16
CA GLY A 275 12.09 7.53 -21.17
C GLY A 275 13.60 7.26 -21.14
N SER A 276 14.34 7.88 -20.23
CA SER A 276 15.80 7.65 -20.06
C SER A 276 16.14 6.29 -19.43
N GLU A 277 15.17 5.68 -18.77
CA GLU A 277 15.22 4.33 -18.22
C GLU A 277 14.00 3.55 -18.70
N PRO A 278 14.02 3.00 -19.92
CA PRO A 278 12.83 2.39 -20.53
C PRO A 278 12.44 1.04 -19.90
N MET A 279 13.34 0.38 -19.15
CA MET A 279 13.08 -0.90 -18.48
C MET A 279 12.60 -2.00 -19.44
N ASN A 280 13.22 -2.09 -20.62
CA ASN A 280 12.83 -3.00 -21.71
C ASN A 280 13.98 -3.87 -22.25
N SER A 281 15.19 -3.73 -21.70
CA SER A 281 16.34 -4.55 -22.07
C SER A 281 17.23 -4.82 -20.86
N GLY A 282 17.93 -5.94 -20.85
CA GLY A 282 18.63 -6.45 -19.70
C GLY A 282 19.41 -7.72 -20.00
N GLN A 283 20.15 -8.18 -19.00
CA GLN A 283 21.05 -9.32 -19.12
C GLN A 283 21.16 -10.06 -17.77
N ILE A 284 21.57 -11.32 -17.83
CA ILE A 284 22.00 -12.10 -16.67
C ILE A 284 23.48 -12.42 -16.84
N TRP A 285 24.28 -12.13 -15.82
CA TRP A 285 25.72 -12.33 -15.84
C TRP A 285 26.19 -13.16 -14.65
N ARG A 286 27.16 -14.03 -14.90
CA ARG A 286 27.90 -14.74 -13.87
C ARG A 286 29.30 -14.12 -13.74
N TYR A 287 29.67 -13.74 -12.52
CA TYR A 287 30.97 -13.18 -12.17
C TYR A 287 31.76 -14.18 -11.31
N THR A 288 32.92 -14.62 -11.79
CA THR A 288 33.83 -15.51 -11.05
C THR A 288 34.75 -14.70 -10.15
N ILE A 289 34.63 -14.91 -8.84
CA ILE A 289 35.27 -14.04 -7.84
C ILE A 289 36.80 -14.18 -7.84
N SER A 290 37.31 -15.39 -8.09
CA SER A 290 38.74 -15.72 -7.96
C SER A 290 39.62 -15.08 -9.04
N ASN A 291 39.08 -14.88 -10.24
CA ASN A 291 39.83 -14.37 -11.39
C ASN A 291 39.16 -13.16 -12.06
N GLY A 292 37.99 -12.73 -11.60
CA GLY A 292 37.27 -11.59 -12.15
C GLY A 292 36.61 -11.82 -13.50
N ALA A 293 36.46 -13.08 -13.94
CA ALA A 293 35.87 -13.40 -15.23
C ALA A 293 34.35 -13.15 -15.24
N TRP A 294 33.85 -12.68 -16.38
CA TRP A 294 32.42 -12.46 -16.64
C TRP A 294 31.93 -13.41 -17.73
N THR A 295 30.79 -14.06 -17.50
CA THR A 295 30.09 -14.88 -18.50
C THR A 295 28.67 -14.40 -18.64
N ASN A 296 28.27 -14.02 -19.85
CA ASN A 296 26.88 -13.70 -20.14
C ASN A 296 26.08 -15.00 -20.19
N VAL A 297 25.10 -15.11 -19.30
CA VAL A 297 24.23 -16.29 -19.16
C VAL A 297 22.76 -15.89 -19.39
N THR A 298 22.52 -14.84 -20.17
CA THR A 298 21.15 -14.41 -20.53
C THR A 298 20.46 -15.50 -21.35
N PRO A 299 19.17 -15.82 -21.11
CA PRO A 299 18.42 -16.75 -21.95
C PRO A 299 18.50 -16.39 -23.44
N SER A 300 18.92 -17.35 -24.26
CA SER A 300 19.11 -17.13 -25.70
C SER A 300 17.81 -16.69 -26.39
N GLY A 301 17.87 -15.64 -27.20
CA GLY A 301 16.73 -15.11 -27.94
C GLY A 301 15.77 -14.25 -27.11
N VAL A 302 16.05 -14.01 -25.82
CA VAL A 302 15.22 -13.18 -24.95
C VAL A 302 15.83 -11.78 -24.83
N ASN A 303 15.19 -10.79 -25.44
CA ASN A 303 15.55 -9.37 -25.28
C ASN A 303 14.58 -8.71 -24.29
N ALA A 304 14.94 -8.73 -23.01
CA ALA A 304 14.09 -8.29 -21.91
C ALA A 304 14.92 -7.71 -20.77
N ALA A 305 14.33 -6.80 -19.98
CA ALA A 305 14.85 -6.46 -18.67
C ALA A 305 14.69 -7.66 -17.70
N PHE A 306 15.73 -7.95 -16.90
CA PHE A 306 15.72 -9.01 -15.89
C PHE A 306 15.88 -8.42 -14.49
N SER A 307 15.17 -8.96 -13.50
CA SER A 307 15.31 -8.56 -12.09
C SER A 307 15.46 -9.74 -11.15
N GLY A 308 14.46 -10.61 -11.01
CA GLY A 308 14.54 -11.71 -10.05
C GLY A 308 15.66 -12.68 -10.42
N ILE A 309 16.46 -13.07 -9.43
CA ILE A 309 17.47 -14.12 -9.56
C ILE A 309 17.64 -14.82 -8.21
N SER A 310 17.67 -16.14 -8.24
CA SER A 310 17.98 -16.97 -7.08
C SER A 310 18.73 -18.22 -7.52
N VAL A 311 19.65 -18.65 -6.66
CA VAL A 311 20.37 -19.92 -6.79
C VAL A 311 19.79 -20.90 -5.78
N ASP A 312 19.64 -22.16 -6.16
CA ASP A 312 19.31 -23.25 -5.23
C ASP A 312 20.45 -23.41 -4.21
N PRO A 313 20.18 -23.28 -2.89
CA PRO A 313 21.22 -23.40 -1.87
C PRO A 313 21.98 -24.73 -1.88
N SER A 314 21.38 -25.78 -2.43
CA SER A 314 21.96 -27.13 -2.52
C SER A 314 22.63 -27.42 -3.88
N ASN A 315 22.45 -26.54 -4.87
CA ASN A 315 22.95 -26.77 -6.23
C ASN A 315 23.28 -25.45 -6.95
N SER A 316 24.57 -25.14 -7.05
CA SER A 316 25.09 -23.93 -7.70
C SER A 316 24.73 -23.82 -9.19
N GLN A 317 24.34 -24.93 -9.83
CA GLN A 317 23.95 -24.96 -11.24
C GLN A 317 22.47 -24.67 -11.45
N ARG A 318 21.67 -24.68 -10.38
CA ARG A 318 20.22 -24.54 -10.48
C ARG A 318 19.80 -23.11 -10.14
N LEU A 319 19.29 -22.41 -11.16
CA LEU A 319 18.96 -21.00 -11.10
C LEU A 319 17.50 -20.78 -11.46
N VAL A 320 16.84 -19.82 -10.81
CA VAL A 320 15.58 -19.26 -11.27
C VAL A 320 15.75 -17.77 -11.50
N ALA A 321 15.23 -17.27 -12.63
CA ALA A 321 15.25 -15.85 -12.98
C ALA A 321 13.87 -15.39 -13.46
N SER A 322 13.62 -14.09 -13.37
CA SER A 322 12.42 -13.46 -13.93
C SER A 322 12.75 -12.24 -14.77
N THR A 323 12.00 -12.07 -15.86
CA THR A 323 11.94 -10.77 -16.52
C THR A 323 11.20 -9.77 -15.66
N ILE A 324 11.29 -8.50 -16.03
CA ILE A 324 10.50 -7.43 -15.44
C ILE A 324 10.05 -6.46 -16.53
N ASN A 325 8.79 -6.02 -16.45
CA ASN A 325 8.22 -5.01 -17.36
C ASN A 325 8.23 -5.41 -18.85
N GLN A 326 8.02 -6.69 -19.17
CA GLN A 326 8.05 -7.16 -20.56
C GLN A 326 6.69 -7.46 -21.19
N TYR A 327 5.66 -7.76 -20.39
CA TYR A 327 4.29 -8.04 -20.86
C TYR A 327 4.23 -9.02 -22.04
N MET A 328 4.84 -10.20 -21.87
CA MET A 328 4.80 -11.35 -22.78
C MET A 328 3.58 -12.25 -22.51
N GLN A 329 3.18 -13.08 -23.47
CA GLN A 329 1.98 -13.93 -23.37
C GLN A 329 2.10 -14.91 -22.19
N GLN A 330 1.18 -14.79 -21.22
CA GLN A 330 1.13 -15.60 -20.01
C GLN A 330 -0.28 -16.15 -19.80
N GLY A 331 -0.55 -17.35 -20.34
CA GLY A 331 -1.87 -17.95 -20.29
C GLY A 331 -2.91 -17.11 -21.04
N ASP A 332 -3.88 -16.57 -20.31
CA ASP A 332 -4.96 -15.70 -20.82
C ASP A 332 -4.67 -14.19 -20.67
N SER A 333 -3.44 -13.81 -20.32
CA SER A 333 -3.05 -12.42 -20.06
C SER A 333 -1.61 -12.16 -20.54
N TRP A 334 -1.06 -10.98 -20.23
CA TRP A 334 0.29 -10.56 -20.63
C TRP A 334 1.09 -10.08 -19.41
N GLY A 335 2.25 -10.69 -19.16
CA GLY A 335 3.05 -10.46 -17.97
C GLY A 335 4.53 -10.80 -18.14
N ASP A 336 5.23 -11.00 -17.04
CA ASP A 336 6.63 -11.39 -17.02
C ASP A 336 6.81 -12.91 -17.09
N HIS A 337 7.93 -13.37 -17.65
CA HIS A 337 8.25 -14.78 -17.73
C HIS A 337 9.28 -15.18 -16.68
N ILE A 338 9.19 -16.46 -16.29
CA ILE A 338 10.05 -17.10 -15.30
C ILE A 338 10.89 -18.16 -16.01
N TYR A 339 12.19 -18.17 -15.74
CA TYR A 339 13.14 -19.05 -16.39
C TYR A 339 13.83 -19.92 -15.35
N ILE A 340 14.01 -21.20 -15.65
CA ILE A 340 14.79 -22.14 -14.84
C ILE A 340 16.02 -22.61 -15.62
N SER A 341 17.18 -22.63 -14.98
CA SER A 341 18.40 -23.27 -15.51
C SER A 341 18.84 -24.37 -14.56
N THR A 342 19.43 -25.44 -15.11
CA THR A 342 20.01 -26.56 -14.36
C THR A 342 21.51 -26.74 -14.62
N ASN A 343 22.11 -25.81 -15.39
CA ASN A 343 23.51 -25.86 -15.83
C ASN A 343 24.21 -24.50 -15.69
N GLY A 344 23.89 -23.77 -14.62
CA GLY A 344 24.57 -22.53 -14.26
C GLY A 344 24.30 -21.38 -15.22
N GLY A 345 23.18 -21.43 -15.95
CA GLY A 345 22.76 -20.41 -16.92
C GLY A 345 23.29 -20.61 -18.34
N ALA A 346 23.96 -21.73 -18.63
CA ALA A 346 24.38 -22.06 -20.00
C ALA A 346 23.17 -22.27 -20.94
N SER A 347 22.06 -22.80 -20.41
CA SER A 347 20.76 -22.78 -21.07
C SER A 347 19.63 -22.60 -20.05
N TRP A 348 18.47 -22.18 -20.57
CA TRP A 348 17.30 -21.86 -19.76
C TRP A 348 16.04 -22.46 -20.37
N THR A 349 15.14 -22.89 -19.51
CA THR A 349 13.76 -23.26 -19.85
C THR A 349 12.84 -22.12 -19.45
N ASP A 350 12.12 -21.57 -20.41
CA ASP A 350 11.00 -20.66 -20.14
C ASP A 350 9.84 -21.46 -19.54
N VAL A 351 9.59 -21.26 -18.25
CA VAL A 351 8.59 -22.02 -17.49
C VAL A 351 7.18 -21.67 -17.92
N ILE A 352 6.95 -20.42 -18.36
CA ILE A 352 5.63 -19.98 -18.83
C ILE A 352 5.31 -20.65 -20.17
N ASN A 353 6.24 -20.58 -21.12
CA ASN A 353 6.07 -21.19 -22.45
C ASN A 353 6.07 -22.72 -22.42
N ARG A 354 6.77 -23.35 -21.47
CA ARG A 354 6.72 -24.81 -21.28
C ARG A 354 5.33 -25.30 -20.85
N GLY A 355 4.55 -24.45 -20.17
CA GLY A 355 3.18 -24.73 -19.77
C GLY A 355 2.83 -24.02 -18.47
N PHE A 356 1.76 -23.23 -18.50
CA PHE A 356 1.36 -22.34 -17.40
C PHE A 356 -0.10 -22.60 -17.00
N VAL A 357 -0.32 -22.78 -15.70
CA VAL A 357 -1.65 -22.77 -15.08
C VAL A 357 -1.65 -21.73 -13.97
N ARG A 358 -2.60 -20.79 -14.01
CA ARG A 358 -2.86 -19.88 -12.89
C ARG A 358 -3.94 -20.49 -12.00
N ASP A 359 -3.56 -20.82 -10.78
CA ASP A 359 -4.50 -21.12 -9.70
C ASP A 359 -4.80 -19.82 -8.95
N ASN A 360 -6.08 -19.44 -8.86
CA ASN A 360 -6.48 -18.18 -8.24
C ASN A 360 -6.41 -18.22 -6.70
N GLY A 361 -6.10 -19.36 -6.08
CA GLY A 361 -5.94 -19.48 -4.64
C GLY A 361 -7.22 -19.16 -3.84
N GLY A 362 -8.38 -19.19 -4.49
CA GLY A 362 -9.67 -18.78 -3.93
C GLY A 362 -9.97 -17.28 -4.05
N VAL A 363 -9.25 -16.54 -4.90
CA VAL A 363 -9.40 -15.09 -5.13
C VAL A 363 -9.74 -14.83 -6.61
N PRO A 364 -11.01 -14.91 -7.03
CA PRO A 364 -11.37 -15.02 -8.46
C PRO A 364 -11.03 -13.80 -9.33
N TRP A 365 -10.90 -12.59 -8.76
CA TRP A 365 -10.65 -11.38 -9.53
C TRP A 365 -9.30 -11.39 -10.28
N ILE A 366 -8.36 -12.24 -9.84
CA ILE A 366 -7.06 -12.41 -10.49
C ILE A 366 -7.15 -13.10 -11.86
N ASN A 367 -8.30 -13.69 -12.20
CA ASN A 367 -8.53 -14.27 -13.52
C ASN A 367 -8.42 -13.19 -14.62
N GLY A 368 -7.75 -13.50 -15.72
CA GLY A 368 -7.40 -12.53 -16.77
C GLY A 368 -6.30 -11.53 -16.40
N LYS A 369 -5.66 -11.64 -15.23
CA LYS A 369 -4.49 -10.85 -14.81
C LYS A 369 -3.21 -11.66 -14.89
N ALA A 370 -2.05 -11.00 -14.90
CA ALA A 370 -0.76 -11.68 -15.02
C ALA A 370 0.14 -11.46 -13.80
N ILE A 371 1.12 -12.34 -13.65
CA ILE A 371 2.36 -12.07 -12.90
C ILE A 371 3.12 -11.01 -13.72
N HIS A 372 3.24 -9.80 -13.21
CA HIS A 372 3.90 -8.67 -13.87
C HIS A 372 4.65 -7.85 -12.83
N TRP A 373 5.66 -7.08 -13.25
CA TRP A 373 6.62 -6.49 -12.33
C TRP A 373 7.27 -7.56 -11.44
N ALA A 374 7.66 -8.69 -12.05
CA ALA A 374 8.25 -9.83 -11.36
C ALA A 374 9.69 -9.51 -10.88
N GLY A 375 9.79 -8.62 -9.89
CA GLY A 375 11.06 -8.13 -9.34
C GLY A 375 11.86 -9.19 -8.58
N VAL A 376 11.20 -10.21 -8.03
CA VAL A 376 11.80 -11.34 -7.32
C VAL A 376 11.23 -12.65 -7.85
N ALA A 377 12.11 -13.60 -8.14
CA ALA A 377 11.82 -15.02 -8.23
C ALA A 377 12.84 -15.75 -7.35
N VAL A 378 12.37 -16.49 -6.35
CA VAL A 378 13.24 -17.07 -5.31
C VAL A 378 12.81 -18.49 -4.95
N PHE A 379 13.79 -19.39 -4.84
CA PHE A 379 13.54 -20.73 -4.33
C PHE A 379 13.14 -20.69 -2.86
N ASP A 380 12.29 -21.64 -2.46
CA ASP A 380 12.23 -22.01 -1.05
C ASP A 380 13.57 -22.68 -0.66
N PRO A 381 14.33 -22.15 0.32
CA PRO A 381 15.64 -22.68 0.67
C PRO A 381 15.62 -24.13 1.16
N PHE A 382 14.44 -24.63 1.57
CA PHE A 382 14.25 -26.00 2.07
C PHE A 382 13.46 -26.88 1.10
N ASN A 383 13.07 -26.34 -0.06
CA ASN A 383 12.44 -27.09 -1.14
C ASN A 383 12.82 -26.48 -2.49
N ASN A 384 13.80 -27.07 -3.16
CA ASN A 384 14.29 -26.54 -4.43
C ASN A 384 13.25 -26.57 -5.57
N LYS A 385 12.15 -27.31 -5.45
CA LYS A 385 11.08 -27.28 -6.45
C LYS A 385 10.11 -26.13 -6.23
N ALA A 386 9.99 -25.60 -5.01
CA ALA A 386 9.09 -24.51 -4.72
C ALA A 386 9.74 -23.16 -5.06
N VAL A 387 8.98 -22.29 -5.74
CA VAL A 387 9.42 -20.94 -6.11
C VAL A 387 8.34 -19.94 -5.74
N TRP A 388 8.76 -18.85 -5.11
CA TRP A 388 7.95 -17.65 -4.88
C TRP A 388 8.28 -16.60 -5.94
N VAL A 389 7.26 -15.88 -6.41
CA VAL A 389 7.42 -14.74 -7.33
C VAL A 389 6.53 -13.59 -6.91
N THR A 390 7.09 -12.37 -6.95
CA THR A 390 6.33 -11.14 -6.69
C THR A 390 5.59 -10.67 -7.94
N SER A 391 4.56 -9.85 -7.75
CA SER A 391 3.81 -9.22 -8.84
C SER A 391 3.20 -7.90 -8.40
N GLY A 392 2.88 -7.01 -9.35
CA GLY A 392 2.15 -5.76 -9.14
C GLY A 392 0.72 -5.91 -8.60
N ASN A 393 0.26 -7.15 -8.41
CA ASN A 393 -1.02 -7.50 -7.77
C ASN A 393 -0.87 -8.39 -6.53
N GLY A 394 0.34 -8.79 -6.13
CA GLY A 394 0.54 -9.67 -4.98
C GLY A 394 1.71 -10.63 -5.12
N ILE A 395 1.51 -11.88 -4.69
CA ILE A 395 2.54 -12.93 -4.68
C ILE A 395 1.95 -14.20 -5.28
N PHE A 396 2.73 -14.88 -6.10
CA PHE A 396 2.42 -16.22 -6.59
C PHE A 396 3.46 -17.22 -6.08
N LYS A 397 3.02 -18.47 -5.91
CA LYS A 397 3.90 -19.58 -5.53
C LYS A 397 3.61 -20.78 -6.42
N THR A 398 4.66 -21.47 -6.86
CA THR A 398 4.55 -22.84 -7.35
C THR A 398 5.14 -23.79 -6.32
N ALA A 399 4.49 -24.95 -6.12
CA ALA A 399 5.04 -26.04 -5.32
C ALA A 399 6.07 -26.89 -6.10
N ASN A 400 6.00 -26.84 -7.43
CA ASN A 400 6.89 -27.59 -8.31
C ASN A 400 7.13 -26.84 -9.63
N ILE A 401 8.22 -26.09 -9.67
CA ILE A 401 8.69 -25.37 -10.85
C ILE A 401 9.05 -26.29 -12.02
N ASP A 402 9.23 -27.60 -11.80
CA ASP A 402 9.58 -28.56 -12.84
C ASP A 402 8.35 -29.24 -13.49
N ALA A 403 7.14 -29.00 -12.96
CA ALA A 403 5.90 -29.56 -13.49
C ALA A 403 5.53 -29.01 -14.88
N VAL A 404 4.86 -29.82 -15.70
CA VAL A 404 4.36 -29.45 -17.03
C VAL A 404 2.87 -29.80 -17.13
N PRO A 405 1.96 -28.81 -17.10
CA PRO A 405 2.22 -27.38 -16.88
C PRO A 405 2.64 -27.07 -15.44
N THR A 406 3.37 -25.97 -15.25
CA THR A 406 3.65 -25.42 -13.92
C THR A 406 2.43 -24.65 -13.42
N THR A 407 1.94 -25.00 -12.22
CA THR A 407 0.84 -24.29 -11.57
C THR A 407 1.38 -23.19 -10.65
N TRP A 408 0.90 -21.97 -10.85
CA TRP A 408 1.21 -20.80 -10.03
C TRP A 408 -0.04 -20.38 -9.25
N THR A 409 -0.01 -20.60 -7.94
CA THR A 409 -1.10 -20.25 -7.03
C THR A 409 -0.94 -18.82 -6.53
N PHE A 410 -1.98 -18.00 -6.71
CA PHE A 410 -2.05 -16.66 -6.14
C PHE A 410 -2.14 -16.74 -4.60
N THR A 411 -1.03 -16.46 -3.93
CA THR A 411 -0.80 -16.79 -2.52
C THR A 411 -0.85 -15.51 -1.69
N VAL A 412 -2.04 -14.92 -1.57
CA VAL A 412 -2.23 -13.58 -0.96
C VAL A 412 -3.23 -13.54 0.19
N LYS A 413 -3.75 -14.67 0.65
CA LYS A 413 -4.67 -14.67 1.81
C LYS A 413 -4.01 -13.93 2.98
N GLY A 414 -4.72 -12.98 3.59
CA GLY A 414 -4.22 -12.11 4.66
C GLY A 414 -3.30 -10.96 4.24
N LEU A 415 -2.89 -10.88 2.97
CA LEU A 415 -2.18 -9.74 2.39
C LEU A 415 -3.20 -8.87 1.65
N GLU A 416 -3.33 -7.61 2.04
CA GLU A 416 -4.23 -6.64 1.43
C GLU A 416 -3.46 -5.35 1.19
N GLU A 417 -3.37 -4.93 -0.06
CA GLU A 417 -2.48 -3.83 -0.47
C GLU A 417 -3.16 -2.80 -1.37
N THR A 418 -4.46 -2.96 -1.62
CA THR A 418 -5.24 -1.98 -2.37
C THR A 418 -5.29 -0.62 -1.66
N VAL A 419 -5.46 0.44 -2.45
CA VAL A 419 -5.72 1.81 -1.93
C VAL A 419 -7.23 2.09 -2.05
N PRO A 420 -8.00 2.11 -0.95
CA PRO A 420 -9.42 2.42 -1.00
C PRO A 420 -9.67 3.91 -1.19
N LEU A 421 -10.55 4.24 -2.12
CA LEU A 421 -10.88 5.61 -2.49
C LEU A 421 -12.31 6.00 -2.10
N ASN A 422 -13.22 5.02 -2.01
CA ASN A 422 -14.60 5.23 -1.54
C ASN A 422 -15.22 3.91 -1.06
N ILE A 423 -16.27 4.00 -0.24
CA ILE A 423 -17.07 2.86 0.20
C ILE A 423 -18.51 3.30 0.49
N ASN A 424 -19.49 2.43 0.23
CA ASN A 424 -20.89 2.64 0.57
C ASN A 424 -21.50 1.33 1.10
N SER A 425 -22.01 1.32 2.34
CA SER A 425 -22.77 0.20 2.89
C SER A 425 -24.26 0.41 2.61
N ILE A 426 -24.83 -0.38 1.71
CA ILE A 426 -26.25 -0.24 1.32
C ILE A 426 -27.13 -0.86 2.42
N PRO A 427 -28.07 -0.11 3.03
CA PRO A 427 -29.02 -0.70 3.97
C PRO A 427 -29.87 -1.79 3.31
N GLY A 428 -29.90 -2.97 3.91
CA GLY A 428 -30.54 -4.18 3.39
C GLY A 428 -29.80 -4.83 2.21
N GLY A 429 -28.61 -4.35 1.85
CA GLY A 429 -27.86 -4.78 0.67
C GLY A 429 -26.36 -4.95 0.93
N PRO A 430 -25.56 -5.10 -0.15
CA PRO A 430 -24.12 -5.31 -0.06
C PRO A 430 -23.35 -4.02 0.24
N VAL A 431 -22.07 -4.16 0.57
CA VAL A 431 -21.12 -3.03 0.63
C VAL A 431 -20.47 -2.86 -0.75
N LEU A 432 -20.47 -1.64 -1.28
CA LEU A 432 -19.75 -1.28 -2.49
C LEU A 432 -18.42 -0.63 -2.12
N SER A 433 -17.31 -1.09 -2.69
CA SER A 433 -16.01 -0.43 -2.55
C SER A 433 -15.50 0.12 -3.86
N ALA A 434 -14.79 1.26 -3.81
CA ALA A 434 -13.98 1.78 -4.90
C ALA A 434 -12.51 1.82 -4.46
N ILE A 435 -11.62 1.31 -5.32
CA ILE A 435 -10.18 1.18 -5.07
C ILE A 435 -9.36 1.68 -6.26
N GLY A 436 -8.08 1.95 -6.01
CA GLY A 436 -7.06 2.10 -7.04
C GLY A 436 -6.82 0.81 -7.81
N ASP A 437 -6.40 0.95 -9.07
CA ASP A 437 -5.91 -0.08 -10.01
C ASP A 437 -6.93 -1.14 -10.46
N TYR A 438 -7.71 -1.68 -9.53
CA TYR A 438 -8.61 -2.82 -9.74
C TYR A 438 -10.09 -2.48 -9.46
N ASP A 439 -10.46 -1.23 -9.66
CA ASP A 439 -11.83 -0.69 -9.74
C ASP A 439 -12.57 -0.73 -8.42
N GLY A 440 -13.16 -1.86 -8.07
CA GLY A 440 -14.06 -1.96 -6.95
C GLY A 440 -14.83 -3.27 -6.94
N PHE A 441 -15.56 -3.49 -5.84
CA PHE A 441 -16.17 -4.77 -5.53
C PHE A 441 -17.54 -4.60 -4.90
N LEU A 442 -18.37 -5.61 -5.12
CA LEU A 442 -19.68 -5.81 -4.52
C LEU A 442 -19.55 -6.85 -3.39
N HIS A 443 -19.49 -6.40 -2.15
CA HIS A 443 -19.26 -7.26 -0.98
C HIS A 443 -20.57 -7.71 -0.35
N TYR A 444 -20.95 -8.98 -0.58
CA TYR A 444 -22.05 -9.62 0.14
C TYR A 444 -21.58 -10.20 1.48
N ASN A 445 -20.34 -10.67 1.53
CA ASN A 445 -19.67 -11.10 2.73
C ASN A 445 -18.26 -10.53 2.75
N ILE A 446 -18.04 -9.55 3.61
CA ILE A 446 -16.76 -8.84 3.75
C ILE A 446 -15.60 -9.74 4.21
N ASP A 447 -15.86 -10.96 4.70
CA ASP A 447 -14.82 -11.86 5.20
C ASP A 447 -14.29 -12.84 4.14
N THR A 448 -14.88 -12.87 2.93
CA THR A 448 -14.47 -13.77 1.85
C THR A 448 -13.76 -13.03 0.72
N TYR A 449 -12.94 -13.74 -0.05
CA TYR A 449 -12.27 -13.19 -1.24
C TYR A 449 -13.05 -13.41 -2.54
N THR A 450 -14.24 -14.00 -2.45
CA THR A 450 -15.06 -14.39 -3.62
C THR A 450 -16.07 -13.33 -4.02
N ASN A 451 -15.97 -12.13 -3.44
CA ASN A 451 -16.85 -11.02 -3.78
C ASN A 451 -16.65 -10.60 -5.24
N PRO A 452 -17.73 -10.35 -6.01
CA PRO A 452 -17.61 -9.94 -7.40
C PRO A 452 -16.89 -8.59 -7.54
N GLN A 453 -15.87 -8.56 -8.40
CA GLN A 453 -15.32 -7.30 -8.92
C GLN A 453 -16.36 -6.65 -9.84
N PHE A 454 -16.41 -5.31 -9.88
CA PHE A 454 -17.27 -4.61 -10.83
C PHE A 454 -16.93 -4.98 -12.28
N ALA A 455 -17.98 -5.22 -13.08
CA ALA A 455 -17.86 -5.48 -14.50
C ALA A 455 -18.84 -4.58 -15.28
N PRO A 456 -18.41 -3.93 -16.38
CA PRO A 456 -17.03 -3.89 -16.93
C PRO A 456 -16.05 -3.13 -16.01
N THR A 457 -14.79 -3.55 -15.95
CA THR A 457 -13.75 -2.87 -15.14
C THR A 457 -13.25 -1.59 -15.80
N MET A 458 -12.82 -0.60 -15.01
CA MET A 458 -12.28 0.67 -15.53
C MET A 458 -10.91 1.08 -14.97
N GLY A 459 -10.17 0.15 -14.37
CA GLY A 459 -8.91 0.48 -13.69
C GLY A 459 -9.23 1.16 -12.37
N THR A 460 -8.86 2.42 -12.16
CA THR A 460 -9.14 3.12 -10.89
C THR A 460 -10.53 3.75 -10.83
N THR A 461 -11.26 3.50 -9.76
CA THR A 461 -12.53 4.21 -9.43
C THR A 461 -12.28 5.25 -8.35
N THR A 462 -12.47 6.53 -8.69
CA THR A 462 -12.21 7.65 -7.77
C THR A 462 -13.46 8.17 -7.07
N GLY A 463 -14.64 7.94 -7.66
CA GLY A 463 -15.92 8.37 -7.09
C GLY A 463 -16.97 7.26 -7.18
N LEU A 464 -17.81 7.16 -6.14
CA LEU A 464 -18.89 6.20 -5.99
C LEU A 464 -20.03 6.87 -5.22
N ALA A 465 -21.26 6.73 -5.70
CA ALA A 465 -22.46 7.22 -5.01
C ALA A 465 -23.65 6.28 -5.19
N VAL A 466 -24.52 6.25 -4.18
CA VAL A 466 -25.79 5.50 -4.15
C VAL A 466 -26.87 6.48 -3.71
N ALA A 467 -28.06 6.42 -4.31
CA ALA A 467 -29.17 7.28 -3.92
C ALA A 467 -29.85 6.78 -2.63
N ASP A 468 -29.98 7.63 -1.62
CA ASP A 468 -30.50 7.25 -0.29
C ASP A 468 -31.93 6.71 -0.30
N ALA A 469 -32.84 7.36 -1.03
CA ALA A 469 -34.25 6.95 -1.13
C ALA A 469 -34.49 5.88 -2.20
N ASN A 470 -33.55 5.70 -3.15
CA ASN A 470 -33.62 4.66 -4.17
C ASN A 470 -32.29 3.92 -4.32
N LYS A 471 -32.01 3.02 -3.38
CA LYS A 471 -30.73 2.31 -3.23
C LYS A 471 -30.36 1.38 -4.39
N SER A 472 -31.28 1.16 -5.34
CA SER A 472 -30.97 0.45 -6.58
C SER A 472 -30.13 1.31 -7.54
N LEU A 473 -30.21 2.64 -7.42
CA LEU A 473 -29.46 3.57 -8.26
C LEU A 473 -28.08 3.85 -7.68
N ALA A 474 -27.05 3.52 -8.45
CA ALA A 474 -25.67 3.79 -8.11
C ALA A 474 -24.89 4.33 -9.32
N VAL A 475 -23.80 5.03 -9.05
CA VAL A 475 -22.87 5.55 -10.06
C VAL A 475 -21.44 5.37 -9.56
N ARG A 476 -20.54 5.05 -10.48
CA ARG A 476 -19.09 5.06 -10.23
C ARG A 476 -18.36 5.75 -11.37
N VAL A 477 -17.26 6.43 -11.05
CA VAL A 477 -16.46 7.18 -12.02
C VAL A 477 -14.94 6.95 -11.85
N GLY A 478 -14.27 6.89 -12.99
CA GLY A 478 -12.83 6.74 -13.16
C GLY A 478 -12.45 7.33 -14.53
N ASN A 479 -11.67 6.60 -15.34
CA ASN A 479 -11.48 6.96 -16.75
C ASN A 479 -12.77 6.84 -17.59
N LYS A 480 -13.80 6.20 -17.04
CA LYS A 480 -15.16 6.02 -17.57
C LYS A 480 -16.16 6.25 -16.45
N MET A 481 -17.45 6.36 -16.80
CA MET A 481 -18.55 6.43 -15.84
C MET A 481 -19.54 5.31 -16.10
N TYR A 482 -19.97 4.67 -15.03
CA TYR A 482 -20.98 3.61 -15.08
C TYR A 482 -22.10 3.89 -14.11
N THR A 483 -23.32 3.58 -14.53
CA THR A 483 -24.52 3.66 -13.69
C THR A 483 -25.14 2.29 -13.50
N SER A 484 -25.72 2.06 -12.34
CA SER A 484 -26.44 0.84 -11.98
C SER A 484 -27.88 1.19 -11.58
N ALA A 485 -28.81 0.29 -11.90
CA ALA A 485 -30.21 0.36 -11.47
C ALA A 485 -30.62 -0.85 -10.64
N ASN A 486 -29.64 -1.60 -10.12
CA ASN A 486 -29.86 -2.80 -9.30
C ASN A 486 -28.83 -2.93 -8.18
N GLY A 487 -28.42 -1.82 -7.58
CA GLY A 487 -27.57 -1.80 -6.38
C GLY A 487 -26.11 -2.17 -6.63
N GLY A 488 -25.61 -1.90 -7.84
CA GLY A 488 -24.21 -2.18 -8.21
C GLY A 488 -23.96 -3.60 -8.72
N VAL A 489 -25.00 -4.41 -8.94
CA VAL A 489 -24.89 -5.75 -9.53
C VAL A 489 -24.51 -5.67 -11.01
N ASN A 490 -25.23 -4.86 -11.79
CA ASN A 490 -24.96 -4.62 -13.22
C ASN A 490 -24.65 -3.13 -13.45
N TRP A 491 -23.74 -2.87 -14.39
CA TRP A 491 -23.25 -1.54 -14.72
C TRP A 491 -23.36 -1.26 -16.21
N ASN A 492 -23.95 -0.11 -16.56
CA ASN A 492 -24.03 0.39 -17.93
C ASN A 492 -23.17 1.64 -18.07
N GLN A 493 -22.37 1.71 -19.11
CA GLN A 493 -21.54 2.89 -19.37
C GLN A 493 -22.42 4.08 -19.77
N THR A 494 -22.08 5.28 -19.27
CA THR A 494 -22.76 6.53 -19.62
C THR A 494 -21.75 7.61 -20.02
N ASN A 495 -22.21 8.77 -20.49
CA ASN A 495 -21.33 9.89 -20.84
C ASN A 495 -20.92 10.67 -19.59
N MET A 496 -19.78 11.34 -19.65
CA MET A 496 -19.23 12.18 -18.59
C MET A 496 -18.42 13.33 -19.20
N ASN A 497 -18.25 14.42 -18.45
CA ASN A 497 -17.35 15.51 -18.84
C ASN A 497 -16.03 15.36 -18.07
N GLY A 498 -14.88 15.47 -18.73
CA GLY A 498 -13.58 15.22 -18.09
C GLY A 498 -13.37 13.76 -17.68
N THR A 499 -12.42 13.50 -16.78
CA THR A 499 -12.10 12.15 -16.26
C THR A 499 -11.96 12.13 -14.74
N TYR A 500 -12.10 10.95 -14.14
CA TYR A 500 -11.98 10.70 -12.71
C TYR A 500 -12.88 11.65 -11.89
N GLY A 501 -12.44 12.05 -10.70
CA GLY A 501 -13.16 12.99 -9.85
C GLY A 501 -14.19 12.34 -8.92
N GLN A 502 -15.18 13.12 -8.51
CA GLN A 502 -16.18 12.73 -7.51
C GLN A 502 -17.60 12.87 -8.06
N VAL A 503 -18.52 12.05 -7.52
CA VAL A 503 -19.92 11.99 -7.93
C VAL A 503 -20.85 12.03 -6.72
N ALA A 504 -22.05 12.56 -6.91
CA ALA A 504 -23.15 12.48 -5.96
C ALA A 504 -24.47 12.21 -6.69
N LEU A 505 -25.35 11.41 -6.08
CA LEU A 505 -26.72 11.22 -6.53
C LEU A 505 -27.66 11.88 -5.53
N SER A 506 -28.67 12.62 -5.99
CA SER A 506 -29.73 13.13 -5.12
C SER A 506 -30.40 11.98 -4.35
N ALA A 507 -31.09 12.27 -3.24
CA ALA A 507 -31.81 11.24 -2.48
C ALA A 507 -32.69 10.33 -3.36
N SER A 508 -33.41 10.91 -4.33
CA SER A 508 -34.26 10.17 -5.28
C SER A 508 -33.48 9.44 -6.39
N GLY A 509 -32.22 9.81 -6.63
CA GLY A 509 -31.38 9.37 -7.75
C GLY A 509 -31.72 10.02 -9.10
N THR A 510 -32.54 11.07 -9.11
CA THR A 510 -32.93 11.78 -10.34
C THR A 510 -31.91 12.82 -10.80
N VAL A 511 -30.98 13.23 -9.93
CA VAL A 511 -29.89 14.14 -10.27
C VAL A 511 -28.56 13.49 -9.96
N LEU A 512 -27.67 13.56 -10.94
CA LEU A 512 -26.27 13.16 -10.83
C LEU A 512 -25.39 14.41 -10.94
N LEU A 513 -24.53 14.63 -9.94
CA LEU A 513 -23.44 15.61 -10.00
C LEU A 513 -22.12 14.90 -10.25
N HIS A 514 -21.27 15.52 -11.06
CA HIS A 514 -19.91 15.06 -11.33
C HIS A 514 -18.94 16.24 -11.33
N ASN A 515 -17.95 16.21 -10.44
CA ASN A 515 -16.80 17.11 -10.49
C ASN A 515 -15.58 16.33 -10.99
N PRO A 516 -15.08 16.59 -12.20
CA PRO A 516 -13.92 15.88 -12.74
C PRO A 516 -12.65 16.18 -11.93
N SER A 517 -11.63 15.32 -12.05
CA SER A 517 -10.34 15.60 -11.43
C SER A 517 -9.69 16.84 -12.05
N ASN A 518 -9.01 17.64 -11.23
CA ASN A 518 -8.34 18.89 -11.59
C ASN A 518 -9.25 19.90 -12.30
N SER A 519 -10.53 19.93 -11.92
CA SER A 519 -11.53 20.86 -12.45
C SER A 519 -12.21 21.63 -11.32
N SER A 520 -12.39 22.93 -11.53
CA SER A 520 -13.28 23.81 -10.75
C SER A 520 -14.71 23.87 -11.29
N THR A 521 -14.96 23.21 -12.42
CA THR A 521 -16.28 23.12 -13.04
C THR A 521 -16.91 21.79 -12.68
N MET A 522 -18.09 21.86 -12.04
CA MET A 522 -18.95 20.72 -11.77
C MET A 522 -20.05 20.65 -12.85
N TYR A 523 -20.45 19.42 -13.18
CA TYR A 523 -21.49 19.13 -14.14
C TYR A 523 -22.67 18.45 -13.45
N ARG A 524 -23.87 18.74 -13.96
CA ARG A 524 -25.16 18.20 -13.49
C ARG A 524 -25.85 17.46 -14.62
N SER A 525 -26.41 16.30 -14.32
CA SER A 525 -27.26 15.53 -15.22
C SER A 525 -28.58 15.18 -14.52
N THR A 526 -29.68 15.23 -15.27
CA THR A 526 -31.03 14.81 -14.84
C THR A 526 -31.50 13.55 -15.55
N ASN A 527 -30.59 12.87 -16.24
CA ASN A 527 -30.87 11.68 -17.05
C ASN A 527 -29.70 10.67 -16.95
N MET A 528 -29.12 10.56 -15.76
CA MET A 528 -28.07 9.60 -15.41
C MET A 528 -26.88 9.59 -16.40
N GLY A 529 -26.45 10.78 -16.80
CA GLY A 529 -25.26 11.01 -17.62
C GLY A 529 -25.50 11.06 -19.13
N ALA A 530 -26.73 10.93 -19.63
CA ALA A 530 -26.99 11.04 -21.06
C ALA A 530 -26.72 12.47 -21.61
N SER A 531 -27.04 13.50 -20.83
CA SER A 531 -26.65 14.89 -21.09
C SER A 531 -26.29 15.63 -19.80
N TRP A 532 -25.54 16.72 -19.95
CA TRP A 532 -24.96 17.48 -18.84
C TRP A 532 -25.10 18.98 -19.03
N SER A 533 -25.30 19.71 -17.93
CA SER A 533 -25.20 21.16 -17.83
C SER A 533 -24.12 21.53 -16.83
N THR A 534 -23.51 22.71 -16.96
CA THR A 534 -22.60 23.24 -15.95
C THR A 534 -23.37 23.67 -14.71
N VAL A 535 -22.76 23.48 -13.54
CA VAL A 535 -23.29 23.96 -12.25
C VAL A 535 -22.80 25.37 -11.99
N GLY A 536 -23.72 26.28 -11.65
CA GLY A 536 -23.40 27.69 -11.35
C GLY A 536 -22.86 27.90 -9.94
N GLY A 537 -22.00 28.91 -9.76
CA GLY A 537 -21.67 29.47 -8.43
C GLY A 537 -20.75 28.66 -7.51
N LEU A 538 -20.29 27.47 -7.91
CA LEU A 538 -19.42 26.63 -7.07
C LEU A 538 -17.94 27.07 -7.11
N GLY A 539 -17.28 26.99 -8.27
CA GLY A 539 -15.90 27.45 -8.47
C GLY A 539 -14.81 26.73 -7.64
N VAL A 540 -15.11 25.57 -7.05
CA VAL A 540 -14.17 24.82 -6.18
C VAL A 540 -13.44 23.74 -6.98
N ASN A 541 -12.10 23.81 -7.02
CA ASN A 541 -11.29 22.77 -7.67
C ASN A 541 -11.40 21.43 -6.91
N ASN A 542 -11.61 20.34 -7.64
CA ASN A 542 -11.76 18.99 -7.07
C ASN A 542 -12.90 18.88 -6.03
N ALA A 543 -13.98 19.65 -6.19
CA ALA A 543 -15.10 19.65 -5.26
C ALA A 543 -15.68 18.25 -5.02
N ARG A 544 -16.06 17.97 -3.77
CA ARG A 544 -16.72 16.72 -3.37
C ARG A 544 -18.17 17.01 -2.97
N PRO A 545 -19.14 16.88 -3.89
CA PRO A 545 -20.54 17.07 -3.54
C PRO A 545 -21.04 15.94 -2.65
N VAL A 546 -21.88 16.27 -1.68
CA VAL A 546 -22.64 15.33 -0.86
C VAL A 546 -24.11 15.66 -1.01
N ALA A 547 -24.93 14.68 -1.36
CA ALA A 547 -26.37 14.85 -1.42
C ALA A 547 -26.98 14.83 -0.02
N ASP A 548 -28.06 15.58 0.16
CA ASP A 548 -28.92 15.41 1.32
C ASP A 548 -29.66 14.06 1.21
N PRO A 549 -29.70 13.25 2.28
CA PRO A 549 -30.28 11.91 2.23
C PRO A 549 -31.81 11.91 2.27
N ALA A 550 -32.45 13.03 2.61
CA ALA A 550 -33.90 13.17 2.72
C ALA A 550 -34.50 14.14 1.68
N ASN A 551 -33.76 15.17 1.27
CA ASN A 551 -34.23 16.18 0.32
C ASN A 551 -33.46 16.11 -1.01
N ALA A 552 -34.12 15.60 -2.05
CA ALA A 552 -33.51 15.43 -3.38
C ALA A 552 -33.06 16.74 -4.06
N SER A 553 -33.52 17.90 -3.57
CA SER A 553 -33.11 19.20 -4.09
C SER A 553 -31.84 19.76 -3.44
N LYS A 554 -31.33 19.12 -2.37
CA LYS A 554 -30.22 19.66 -1.58
C LYS A 554 -28.90 18.91 -1.80
N PHE A 555 -27.84 19.70 -1.98
CA PHE A 555 -26.46 19.23 -2.03
C PHE A 555 -25.53 20.17 -1.26
N TYR A 556 -24.43 19.63 -0.77
CA TYR A 556 -23.47 20.34 0.07
C TYR A 556 -22.04 20.15 -0.45
N VAL A 557 -21.22 21.19 -0.32
CA VAL A 557 -19.77 21.15 -0.56
C VAL A 557 -19.09 21.93 0.56
N TYR A 558 -17.98 21.38 1.08
CA TYR A 558 -17.03 22.13 1.90
C TYR A 558 -15.74 22.32 1.12
N ASN A 559 -15.21 23.54 1.10
CA ASN A 559 -13.94 23.88 0.47
C ASN A 559 -12.85 24.04 1.54
N PRO A 560 -11.88 23.11 1.65
CA PRO A 560 -10.80 23.23 2.62
C PRO A 560 -9.89 24.44 2.41
N ALA A 561 -9.79 24.97 1.19
CA ALA A 561 -8.86 26.05 0.85
C ALA A 561 -9.24 27.38 1.52
N ASP A 562 -10.54 27.68 1.61
CA ASP A 562 -11.04 28.95 2.17
C ASP A 562 -12.09 28.76 3.29
N GLY A 563 -12.39 27.51 3.64
CA GLY A 563 -13.34 27.15 4.69
C GLY A 563 -14.80 27.31 4.29
N SER A 564 -15.12 27.66 3.04
CA SER A 564 -16.50 27.87 2.63
C SER A 564 -17.33 26.59 2.70
N PHE A 565 -18.50 26.69 3.35
CA PHE A 565 -19.56 25.70 3.27
C PHE A 565 -20.61 26.21 2.29
N MET A 566 -20.85 25.45 1.24
CA MET A 566 -21.70 25.82 0.11
C MET A 566 -22.88 24.86 0.01
N ILE A 567 -24.04 25.40 -0.34
CA ILE A 567 -25.27 24.65 -0.49
C ILE A 567 -25.89 24.91 -1.86
N SER A 568 -26.49 23.86 -2.43
CA SER A 568 -27.50 23.96 -3.47
C SER A 568 -28.85 23.56 -2.87
N THR A 569 -29.91 24.30 -3.21
CA THR A 569 -31.29 23.90 -2.90
C THR A 569 -32.17 23.80 -4.15
N ASP A 570 -31.56 23.84 -5.34
CA ASP A 570 -32.20 23.81 -6.65
C ASP A 570 -31.84 22.53 -7.43
N SER A 571 -31.69 21.43 -6.69
CA SER A 571 -31.29 20.12 -7.22
C SER A 571 -29.93 20.16 -7.93
N GLY A 572 -28.96 20.88 -7.37
CA GLY A 572 -27.58 20.94 -7.84
C GLY A 572 -27.35 21.84 -9.07
N ALA A 573 -28.31 22.67 -9.46
CA ALA A 573 -28.15 23.56 -10.62
C ALA A 573 -27.22 24.75 -10.31
N SER A 574 -27.27 25.25 -9.08
CA SER A 574 -26.36 26.27 -8.58
C SER A 574 -25.99 26.05 -7.11
N PHE A 575 -24.81 26.54 -6.72
CA PHE A 575 -24.35 26.61 -5.34
C PHE A 575 -24.08 28.05 -4.94
N TRP A 576 -24.28 28.36 -3.67
CA TRP A 576 -23.81 29.60 -3.05
C TRP A 576 -23.11 29.31 -1.74
N LYS A 577 -22.14 30.17 -1.40
CA LYS A 577 -21.51 30.15 -0.09
C LYS A 577 -22.55 30.52 0.97
N PHE A 578 -22.73 29.63 1.94
CA PHE A 578 -23.72 29.78 3.00
C PHE A 578 -23.10 30.03 4.36
N ASN A 579 -21.93 29.42 4.62
CA ASN A 579 -21.19 29.61 5.86
C ASN A 579 -19.66 29.55 5.63
N THR A 580 -18.88 29.85 6.67
CA THR A 580 -17.41 29.69 6.67
C THR A 580 -17.00 28.94 7.94
N LEU A 581 -16.28 27.84 7.77
CA LEU A 581 -15.69 27.02 8.83
C LEU A 581 -14.17 27.21 8.86
N ALA A 582 -13.48 26.52 9.78
CA ALA A 582 -12.02 26.46 9.77
C ALA A 582 -11.51 25.93 8.41
N THR A 583 -10.38 26.45 7.96
CA THR A 583 -9.68 25.97 6.75
C THR A 583 -8.92 24.67 7.04
N TRP A 584 -8.39 24.05 5.99
CA TRP A 584 -7.56 22.84 6.07
C TRP A 584 -8.26 21.61 6.65
N GLY A 585 -9.59 21.61 6.74
CA GLY A 585 -10.37 20.42 7.06
C GLY A 585 -10.39 19.39 5.92
N SER A 586 -11.12 18.30 6.12
CA SER A 586 -11.34 17.31 5.08
C SER A 586 -12.59 17.67 4.25
N ASP A 587 -12.45 17.65 2.93
CA ASP A 587 -13.52 17.79 1.93
C ASP A 587 -14.46 16.57 1.90
N VAL A 588 -14.16 15.53 2.67
CA VAL A 588 -14.96 14.31 2.81
C VAL A 588 -16.00 14.49 3.94
N ILE A 589 -16.97 15.38 3.71
CA ILE A 589 -18.08 15.63 4.65
C ILE A 589 -19.14 14.52 4.59
N ARG A 590 -20.05 14.48 5.57
CA ARG A 590 -21.14 13.49 5.61
C ARG A 590 -22.46 14.10 6.02
N ALA A 591 -23.52 13.71 5.33
CA ALA A 591 -24.89 13.92 5.77
C ALA A 591 -25.38 12.71 6.56
N ALA A 592 -26.10 12.94 7.67
CA ALA A 592 -26.59 11.88 8.52
C ALA A 592 -27.76 11.13 7.86
N PRO A 593 -27.71 9.79 7.71
CA PRO A 593 -28.74 9.03 7.01
C PRO A 593 -30.16 9.33 7.49
N GLY A 594 -31.07 9.58 6.53
CA GLY A 594 -32.49 9.84 6.80
C GLY A 594 -32.79 11.19 7.49
N ARG A 595 -31.82 12.11 7.56
CA ARG A 595 -31.96 13.39 8.28
C ARG A 595 -31.60 14.55 7.38
N GLU A 596 -32.60 15.32 7.00
CA GLU A 596 -32.39 16.54 6.20
C GLU A 596 -31.53 17.55 6.95
N GLY A 597 -30.50 18.08 6.29
CA GLY A 597 -29.70 19.19 6.78
C GLY A 597 -28.80 18.88 7.98
N ASP A 598 -28.66 17.61 8.38
CA ASP A 598 -27.76 17.17 9.44
C ASP A 598 -26.39 16.78 8.87
N ILE A 599 -25.46 17.73 8.85
CA ILE A 599 -24.17 17.61 8.16
C ILE A 599 -23.02 17.69 9.15
N TRP A 600 -22.07 16.78 9.01
CA TRP A 600 -20.87 16.68 9.83
C TRP A 600 -19.63 16.97 8.97
N VAL A 601 -18.78 17.85 9.48
CA VAL A 601 -17.59 18.35 8.79
C VAL A 601 -16.35 18.08 9.63
N PRO A 602 -15.50 17.12 9.24
CA PRO A 602 -14.19 16.89 9.86
C PRO A 602 -13.24 18.05 9.50
N LEU A 603 -12.76 18.78 10.50
CA LEU A 603 -11.96 20.01 10.32
C LEU A 603 -10.47 19.81 10.64
N ASN A 604 -9.96 18.57 10.63
CA ASN A 604 -8.61 18.24 11.11
C ASN A 604 -8.39 18.87 12.50
N TRP A 605 -7.38 19.72 12.68
CA TRP A 605 -7.09 20.40 13.95
C TRP A 605 -8.16 21.42 14.40
N GLY A 606 -9.13 21.74 13.53
CA GLY A 606 -10.34 22.48 13.91
C GLY A 606 -11.38 21.63 14.65
N GLY A 607 -11.13 20.34 14.85
CA GLY A 607 -12.04 19.40 15.50
C GLY A 607 -13.11 18.85 14.56
N LEU A 608 -14.32 18.68 15.06
CA LEU A 608 -15.47 18.16 14.31
C LEU A 608 -16.64 19.13 14.45
N ALA A 609 -17.13 19.67 13.33
CA ALA A 609 -18.28 20.56 13.32
C ALA A 609 -19.55 19.82 12.83
N ARG A 610 -20.70 20.24 13.35
CA ARG A 610 -22.01 19.73 12.95
C ARG A 610 -23.01 20.87 12.78
N THR A 611 -23.90 20.72 11.80
CA THR A 611 -25.12 21.52 11.64
C THR A 611 -26.33 20.59 11.59
N THR A 612 -27.48 21.03 12.08
CA THR A 612 -28.78 20.37 11.88
C THR A 612 -29.76 21.26 11.12
N SER A 613 -29.23 22.32 10.48
CA SER A 613 -30.01 23.39 9.85
C SER A 613 -29.49 23.65 8.43
N SER A 614 -29.08 22.60 7.71
CA SER A 614 -28.50 22.67 6.36
C SER A 614 -27.35 23.68 6.24
N GLY A 615 -26.54 23.85 7.28
CA GLY A 615 -25.38 24.74 7.29
C GLY A 615 -25.62 26.15 7.84
N TRP A 616 -26.84 26.49 8.26
CA TRP A 616 -27.14 27.84 8.77
C TRP A 616 -26.38 28.15 10.07
N GLN A 617 -26.39 27.21 11.02
CA GLN A 617 -25.58 27.26 12.23
C GLN A 617 -24.75 25.99 12.36
N PHE A 618 -23.49 26.16 12.74
CA PHE A 618 -22.58 25.08 13.09
C PHE A 618 -22.22 25.15 14.57
N SER A 619 -21.99 23.98 15.16
CA SER A 619 -21.43 23.81 16.49
C SER A 619 -20.31 22.79 16.43
N ASN A 620 -19.24 23.04 17.19
CA ASN A 620 -18.18 22.06 17.35
C ASN A 620 -18.61 21.00 18.37
N ILE A 621 -18.29 19.75 18.06
CA ILE A 621 -18.47 18.62 18.97
C ILE A 621 -17.40 18.72 20.06
N ALA A 622 -17.85 18.79 21.32
CA ALA A 622 -16.96 18.93 22.46
C ALA A 622 -15.94 17.79 22.56
N ASN A 623 -14.75 18.09 23.08
CA ASN A 623 -13.65 17.16 23.36
C ASN A 623 -12.97 16.51 22.13
N VAL A 624 -13.45 16.73 20.90
CA VAL A 624 -12.79 16.29 19.67
C VAL A 624 -11.82 17.38 19.20
N THR A 625 -10.53 17.20 19.49
CA THR A 625 -9.48 18.20 19.18
C THR A 625 -8.89 18.04 17.79
N TYR A 626 -9.01 16.86 17.20
CA TYR A 626 -8.68 16.60 15.79
C TYR A 626 -9.69 15.62 15.20
N CYS A 627 -10.13 15.84 13.96
CA CYS A 627 -10.96 14.88 13.23
C CYS A 627 -10.62 14.87 11.74
N GLY A 628 -10.03 13.78 11.27
CA GLY A 628 -9.65 13.60 9.86
C GLY A 628 -10.75 12.97 9.00
N ALA A 629 -11.61 12.16 9.60
CA ALA A 629 -12.71 11.48 8.91
C ALA A 629 -13.91 11.25 9.84
N VAL A 630 -15.11 11.29 9.27
CA VAL A 630 -16.38 10.96 9.94
C VAL A 630 -17.24 10.07 9.05
N GLY A 631 -18.06 9.22 9.65
CA GLY A 631 -19.06 8.42 8.96
C GLY A 631 -20.13 7.88 9.89
N PHE A 632 -21.13 7.24 9.29
CA PHE A 632 -22.30 6.71 9.98
C PHE A 632 -22.45 5.23 9.72
N GLY A 633 -23.03 4.52 10.69
CA GLY A 633 -23.49 3.13 10.54
C GLY A 633 -24.82 2.91 11.24
N LYS A 634 -25.24 1.65 11.28
CA LYS A 634 -26.48 1.21 11.92
C LYS A 634 -26.58 1.76 13.34
N ALA A 635 -27.75 2.29 13.70
CA ALA A 635 -28.03 2.79 15.04
C ALA A 635 -27.91 1.67 16.09
N ALA A 636 -27.52 2.02 17.31
CA ALA A 636 -27.61 1.11 18.45
C ALA A 636 -29.06 0.70 18.70
N ALA A 637 -29.28 -0.46 19.31
CA ALA A 637 -30.62 -0.89 19.69
C ALA A 637 -31.29 0.17 20.58
N GLY A 638 -32.48 0.63 20.19
CA GLY A 638 -33.22 1.68 20.90
C GLY A 638 -32.77 3.12 20.62
N ALA A 639 -31.64 3.34 19.92
CA ALA A 639 -31.21 4.67 19.51
C ALA A 639 -31.94 5.11 18.23
N SER A 640 -32.34 6.39 18.19
CA SER A 640 -32.96 7.00 16.99
C SER A 640 -31.95 7.66 16.06
N TYR A 641 -30.70 7.85 16.52
CA TYR A 641 -29.61 8.45 15.74
C TYR A 641 -28.68 7.36 15.20
N PRO A 642 -28.20 7.46 13.94
CA PRO A 642 -27.19 6.54 13.43
C PRO A 642 -25.92 6.57 14.28
N THR A 643 -25.23 5.44 14.39
CA THR A 643 -23.95 5.40 15.10
C THR A 643 -22.94 6.25 14.35
N VAL A 644 -22.24 7.13 15.06
CA VAL A 644 -21.20 8.00 14.49
C VAL A 644 -19.84 7.35 14.72
N PHE A 645 -19.04 7.30 13.67
CA PHE A 645 -17.65 6.86 13.73
C PHE A 645 -16.74 7.99 13.25
N ILE A 646 -15.60 8.17 13.93
CA ILE A 646 -14.57 9.12 13.51
C ILE A 646 -13.19 8.48 13.54
N TRP A 647 -12.30 8.97 12.70
CA TRP A 647 -10.87 8.99 12.98
C TRP A 647 -10.52 10.36 13.53
N GLY A 648 -10.11 10.43 14.80
CA GLY A 648 -9.90 11.70 15.49
C GLY A 648 -9.12 11.57 16.80
N THR A 649 -8.88 12.70 17.45
CA THR A 649 -8.19 12.81 18.73
C THR A 649 -9.16 13.26 19.80
N ILE A 650 -9.28 12.46 20.85
CA ILE A 650 -10.06 12.75 22.06
C ILE A 650 -9.16 12.45 23.26
N GLY A 651 -9.09 13.38 24.21
CA GLY A 651 -8.21 13.22 25.38
C GLY A 651 -6.73 13.03 25.03
N GLY A 652 -6.26 13.60 23.92
CA GLY A 652 -4.88 13.47 23.45
C GLY A 652 -4.55 12.16 22.74
N VAL A 653 -5.52 11.27 22.53
CA VAL A 653 -5.30 9.97 21.87
C VAL A 653 -5.98 9.94 20.51
N THR A 654 -5.20 9.78 19.44
CA THR A 654 -5.70 9.60 18.08
C THR A 654 -6.12 8.15 17.85
N GLY A 655 -7.26 7.95 17.18
CA GLY A 655 -7.71 6.61 16.80
C GLY A 655 -9.11 6.61 16.20
N VAL A 656 -9.69 5.41 16.10
CA VAL A 656 -11.08 5.23 15.67
C VAL A 656 -11.97 5.29 16.91
N TYR A 657 -12.96 6.19 16.89
CA TYR A 657 -13.93 6.35 17.97
C TYR A 657 -15.36 6.11 17.46
N ARG A 658 -16.20 5.60 18.35
CA ARG A 658 -17.64 5.37 18.13
C ARG A 658 -18.46 6.19 19.12
N SER A 659 -19.55 6.80 18.65
CA SER A 659 -20.58 7.45 19.46
C SER A 659 -21.97 6.92 19.08
N THR A 660 -22.80 6.63 20.07
CA THR A 660 -24.20 6.18 19.91
C THR A 660 -25.21 7.22 20.40
N ASP A 661 -24.75 8.41 20.76
CA ASP A 661 -25.54 9.51 21.34
C ASP A 661 -25.34 10.84 20.59
N ALA A 662 -25.05 10.73 19.30
CA ALA A 662 -24.84 11.85 18.38
C ALA A 662 -23.69 12.79 18.76
N GLY A 663 -22.58 12.22 19.26
CA GLY A 663 -21.32 12.90 19.54
C GLY A 663 -21.18 13.44 20.97
N GLN A 664 -22.09 13.09 21.88
CA GLN A 664 -22.01 13.53 23.28
C GLN A 664 -20.95 12.75 24.06
N SER A 665 -20.83 11.45 23.80
CA SER A 665 -19.78 10.60 24.36
C SER A 665 -19.14 9.74 23.27
N TRP A 666 -17.90 9.31 23.53
CA TRP A 666 -17.07 8.58 22.58
C TRP A 666 -16.37 7.41 23.24
N THR A 667 -16.26 6.31 22.51
CA THR A 667 -15.48 5.14 22.91
C THR A 667 -14.43 4.85 21.84
N ARG A 668 -13.15 4.75 22.23
CA ARG A 668 -12.09 4.29 21.32
C ARG A 668 -12.32 2.80 21.03
N ILE A 669 -12.32 2.45 19.74
CA ILE A 669 -12.60 1.09 19.27
C ILE A 669 -11.43 0.46 18.53
N ASN A 670 -10.33 1.19 18.32
CA ASN A 670 -9.03 0.61 17.96
C ASN A 670 -8.06 0.65 19.15
N ASP A 671 -6.88 0.07 18.95
CA ASP A 671 -5.76 0.09 19.90
C ASP A 671 -4.47 0.53 19.20
N ASN A 672 -3.34 0.46 19.90
CA ASN A 672 -2.05 0.89 19.36
C ASN A 672 -1.43 -0.13 18.38
N ALA A 673 -1.90 -1.38 18.37
CA ALA A 673 -1.50 -2.40 17.41
C ALA A 673 -2.28 -2.29 16.09
N HIS A 674 -3.41 -1.55 16.07
CA HIS A 674 -4.31 -1.42 14.93
C HIS A 674 -4.55 0.06 14.57
N GLN A 675 -3.58 0.67 13.86
CA GLN A 675 -3.60 2.08 13.45
C GLN A 675 -3.46 2.30 11.94
N TYR A 676 -2.79 1.38 11.22
CA TYR A 676 -2.77 1.29 9.74
C TYR A 676 -2.25 2.53 8.99
N GLY A 677 -1.53 3.42 9.66
CA GLY A 677 -1.13 4.73 9.12
C GLY A 677 -2.29 5.73 9.00
N GLY A 678 -3.43 5.46 9.63
CA GLY A 678 -4.63 6.29 9.56
C GLY A 678 -5.41 6.12 8.24
N PRO A 679 -6.36 7.04 7.95
CA PRO A 679 -7.31 6.90 6.85
C PRO A 679 -6.71 6.96 5.42
N GLY A 680 -5.43 7.28 5.27
CA GLY A 680 -4.73 7.30 3.97
C GLY A 680 -5.42 8.11 2.88
N ASN A 681 -5.36 7.63 1.64
CA ASN A 681 -5.80 8.36 0.45
C ASN A 681 -7.32 8.55 0.37
N GLY A 682 -8.10 7.54 0.81
CA GLY A 682 -9.56 7.58 0.79
C GLY A 682 -10.18 8.52 1.82
N ARG A 683 -9.46 8.77 2.92
CA ARG A 683 -9.86 9.70 4.01
C ARG A 683 -11.26 9.41 4.56
N PHE A 684 -11.66 8.13 4.62
CA PHE A 684 -12.97 7.74 5.12
C PHE A 684 -12.89 6.82 6.33
N VAL A 685 -13.89 6.98 7.19
CA VAL A 685 -14.39 5.99 8.14
C VAL A 685 -15.89 5.87 7.84
N VAL A 686 -16.42 4.66 7.70
CA VAL A 686 -17.85 4.43 7.37
C VAL A 686 -18.34 3.23 8.17
N GLY A 687 -19.47 3.38 8.87
CA GLY A 687 -20.09 2.26 9.58
C GLY A 687 -20.91 1.39 8.65
N ASP A 688 -21.04 0.10 8.98
CA ASP A 688 -21.96 -0.77 8.26
C ASP A 688 -23.41 -0.42 8.60
N MET A 689 -24.27 -0.30 7.58
CA MET A 689 -25.68 0.01 7.76
C MET A 689 -26.52 -1.21 8.15
N ASN A 690 -25.96 -2.42 8.06
CA ASN A 690 -26.66 -3.67 8.28
C ASN A 690 -26.33 -4.30 9.64
N THR A 691 -25.11 -4.08 10.13
CA THR A 691 -24.54 -4.69 11.32
C THR A 691 -24.04 -3.62 12.28
N PHE A 692 -24.63 -3.57 13.48
CA PHE A 692 -24.29 -2.56 14.47
C PHE A 692 -22.82 -2.68 14.90
N GLY A 693 -22.14 -1.53 15.00
CA GLY A 693 -20.78 -1.43 15.50
C GLY A 693 -19.68 -1.78 14.49
N VAL A 694 -19.99 -2.44 13.38
CA VAL A 694 -19.00 -2.71 12.32
C VAL A 694 -18.61 -1.40 11.64
N VAL A 695 -17.30 -1.20 11.43
CA VAL A 695 -16.74 0.01 10.83
C VAL A 695 -15.66 -0.32 9.82
N TYR A 696 -15.64 0.42 8.72
CA TYR A 696 -14.65 0.35 7.65
C TYR A 696 -13.80 1.62 7.65
N MET A 697 -12.51 1.50 7.37
CA MET A 697 -11.61 2.63 7.21
C MET A 697 -10.70 2.42 5.99
N SER A 698 -10.50 3.49 5.21
CA SER A 698 -9.49 3.48 4.14
C SER A 698 -8.08 3.50 4.73
N THR A 699 -7.09 3.11 3.93
CA THR A 699 -5.68 3.16 4.33
C THR A 699 -4.82 3.61 3.16
N ALA A 700 -3.53 3.84 3.39
CA ALA A 700 -2.58 4.19 2.33
C ALA A 700 -2.16 2.98 1.46
N GLY A 701 -2.38 1.75 1.94
CA GLY A 701 -1.93 0.53 1.27
C GLY A 701 -2.17 -0.76 2.06
N ARG A 702 -3.13 -0.77 3.00
CA ARG A 702 -3.54 -1.94 3.79
C ARG A 702 -4.95 -2.40 3.41
N GLY A 703 -5.42 -2.08 2.22
CA GLY A 703 -6.80 -2.32 1.81
C GLY A 703 -7.83 -1.57 2.66
N ILE A 704 -9.06 -2.07 2.66
CA ILE A 704 -10.12 -1.59 3.56
C ILE A 704 -9.99 -2.37 4.86
N VAL A 705 -9.68 -1.69 5.96
CA VAL A 705 -9.64 -2.32 7.28
C VAL A 705 -11.03 -2.30 7.89
N VAL A 706 -11.36 -3.35 8.63
CA VAL A 706 -12.68 -3.51 9.29
C VAL A 706 -12.50 -3.82 10.77
N GLY A 707 -13.23 -3.09 11.61
CA GLY A 707 -13.36 -3.35 13.04
C GLY A 707 -14.76 -3.88 13.37
N LYS A 708 -14.84 -4.92 14.22
CA LYS A 708 -16.10 -5.55 14.64
C LYS A 708 -16.16 -5.68 16.18
N PRO A 709 -17.28 -5.35 16.85
CA PRO A 709 -17.45 -5.47 18.30
C PRO A 709 -17.32 -6.88 18.87
#